data_AF-A0A7Y0PYZ9-F1
#
_entry.id   AF-A0A7Y0PYZ9-F1
#
_cell.length_a   1.000
_cell.length_b   1.000
_cell.length_c   1.000
_cell.angle_alpha   90.00
_cell.angle_beta   90.00
_cell.angle_gamma   90.00
#
_symmetry.space_group_name_H-M   'P 1'
#
loop_
_entity.id
_entity.type
_entity.pdbx_description
1 polymer ?
#
loop_
_entity_poly.entity_id
_entity_poly.type
_entity_poly.pdbx_seq_one_letter_code
_entity_poly.pdbx_strand_id
1 'polypeptide(L)'
;MTSSSTISRSTSSRDGKAKEPCLRVIPLGGLHEIGKNTCVFEYGDDIMMVDAGLAFPSDGMHGVNVVMPDTSYLRENQKRIRGMIVTHGHEDHIGGIPHHLKHFNIPVIYGPRLAMSMLQGKMEEAGVTDRTTIQTVSPRDVVKVGQHFSVEFIRNTHSMADSFSLAITTPVGSVIFTGDFKFDHTPVDGENFDMARLAHHGEQGVLCLFSDSTNAEVPGFCPPERSVFPALDRHISQADGRVIITTFASSIHRVSMILELAIKNGRKVGLLGRSMLNVIAKARELGYMRAPDDLFVPIKQIRDMPDRETLLLMTGSQGEPLAALSRISRGEHQHVQVKNSDTIIFSASPIPGNTISVVNTIDRLMMLGAKVVYGKGEGIHVSGHGFQEDHKLMLALTKPKFFVPVHGEHRMLICHSKTAQSMGIASENILILDNGDVVQLSADSISKGDSVKAGIELLDASRNGIVDARVLKERQQLAEDGVVTVLAAISTDGVMVAPPRVNLRGVVTAADPRKMSLWTEREISWVLENRWKQFSRQTDGKTPEVDWMGLQREVEVGLGRRMRRELQVEPLLLCLVQPAPGGTPAYKGMADAEPEDRSVTRIRGDRDLASNGRRTPAAAPVKVAAAVSATSTTKKVSEQANVKTQSEPDSAEVPSGRTRRRRSAVA
;
A
#
# COMPACT_ATOMS: atom_id res chain seq x y z
N MET A 1 -41.65 -19.16 57.22
CA MET A 1 -40.42 -19.99 57.24
C MET A 1 -40.77 -21.30 56.56
N THR A 2 -40.06 -21.80 55.55
CA THR A 2 -38.90 -21.28 54.80
C THR A 2 -39.04 -21.73 53.33
N SER A 3 -38.70 -20.87 52.38
CA SER A 3 -38.78 -21.17 50.94
C SER A 3 -37.55 -21.93 50.46
N SER A 4 -37.74 -23.07 49.79
CA SER A 4 -36.69 -23.75 49.01
C SER A 4 -37.03 -23.66 47.52
N SER A 5 -36.10 -23.12 46.73
CA SER A 5 -36.28 -22.86 45.29
C SER A 5 -35.49 -23.86 44.45
N THR A 6 -36.16 -24.90 43.93
CA THR A 6 -35.54 -25.85 43.01
C THR A 6 -35.68 -25.36 41.57
N ILE A 7 -34.58 -24.86 40.98
CA ILE A 7 -34.57 -24.39 39.58
C ILE A 7 -34.59 -25.60 38.65
N SER A 8 -35.67 -25.77 37.90
CA SER A 8 -35.75 -26.74 36.79
C SER A 8 -34.90 -26.24 35.61
N ARG A 9 -33.81 -26.95 35.30
CA ARG A 9 -33.05 -26.73 34.07
C ARG A 9 -33.81 -27.32 32.89
N SER A 10 -34.50 -26.48 32.12
CA SER A 10 -35.02 -26.86 30.81
C SER A 10 -33.85 -27.06 29.83
N THR A 11 -33.53 -28.32 29.53
CA THR A 11 -32.64 -28.67 28.43
C THR A 11 -33.37 -28.43 27.11
N SER A 12 -33.27 -27.22 26.56
CA SER A 12 -33.73 -26.95 25.21
C SER A 12 -32.85 -27.72 24.22
N SER A 13 -33.45 -28.70 23.53
CA SER A 13 -32.84 -29.34 22.37
C SER A 13 -32.56 -28.27 21.32
N ARG A 14 -31.27 -28.12 20.96
CA ARG A 14 -30.91 -27.41 19.73
C ARG A 14 -31.26 -28.34 18.57
N ASP A 15 -32.51 -28.29 18.13
CA ASP A 15 -32.94 -29.02 16.94
C ASP A 15 -32.09 -28.59 15.76
N GLY A 16 -31.34 -29.54 15.21
CA GLY A 16 -30.54 -29.36 14.04
C GLY A 16 -31.43 -29.23 12.81
N LYS A 17 -32.00 -28.05 12.56
CA LYS A 17 -32.37 -27.66 11.20
C LYS A 17 -31.13 -27.88 10.34
N ALA A 18 -31.23 -28.77 9.37
CA ALA A 18 -30.20 -28.89 8.35
C ALA A 18 -30.01 -27.51 7.72
N LYS A 19 -28.77 -26.99 7.71
CA LYS A 19 -28.49 -25.75 6.98
C LYS A 19 -28.87 -25.98 5.53
N GLU A 20 -29.70 -25.09 4.99
CA GLU A 20 -30.05 -25.14 3.57
C GLU A 20 -28.76 -25.05 2.73
N PRO A 21 -28.67 -25.80 1.62
CA PRO A 21 -27.50 -25.78 0.75
C PRO A 21 -27.30 -24.38 0.18
N CYS A 22 -26.31 -23.67 0.71
CA CYS A 22 -25.95 -22.32 0.32
C CYS A 22 -24.50 -22.26 -0.13
N LEU A 23 -24.23 -21.42 -1.13
CA LEU A 23 -22.88 -21.02 -1.49
C LEU A 23 -22.42 -19.95 -0.51
N ARG A 24 -21.23 -20.12 0.06
CA ARG A 24 -20.54 -19.10 0.85
C ARG A 24 -19.44 -18.47 -0.01
N VAL A 25 -19.41 -17.14 -0.09
CA VAL A 25 -18.31 -16.39 -0.74
C VAL A 25 -17.70 -15.45 0.30
N ILE A 26 -16.38 -15.53 0.47
CA ILE A 26 -15.67 -14.94 1.61
C ILE A 26 -14.39 -14.24 1.11
N PRO A 27 -14.43 -12.91 0.90
CA PRO A 27 -13.23 -12.12 0.63
C PRO A 27 -12.36 -12.01 1.88
N LEU A 28 -11.10 -12.44 1.81
CA LEU A 28 -10.11 -12.32 2.90
C LEU A 28 -9.20 -11.10 2.74
N GLY A 29 -9.10 -10.56 1.51
CA GLY A 29 -8.38 -9.34 1.16
C GLY A 29 -8.88 -8.81 -0.19
N GLY A 30 -8.71 -7.51 -0.43
CA GLY A 30 -9.20 -6.81 -1.63
C GLY A 30 -10.40 -5.89 -1.40
N LEU A 31 -10.88 -5.76 -0.16
CA LEU A 31 -11.97 -4.86 0.21
C LEU A 31 -11.48 -3.71 1.08
N HIS A 32 -12.03 -2.52 0.80
CA HIS A 32 -11.68 -1.26 1.45
C HIS A 32 -10.23 -0.80 1.23
N GLU A 33 -9.60 -1.32 0.18
CA GLU A 33 -8.19 -1.15 -0.18
C GLU A 33 -7.96 -1.43 -1.67
N ILE A 34 -6.73 -1.28 -2.13
CA ILE A 34 -6.25 -1.78 -3.43
C ILE A 34 -5.10 -2.75 -3.14
N GLY A 35 -5.26 -4.01 -3.55
CA GLY A 35 -4.26 -5.06 -3.44
C GLY A 35 -4.66 -6.25 -2.56
N LYS A 36 -3.75 -7.24 -2.48
CA LYS A 36 -3.89 -8.50 -1.71
C LYS A 36 -5.21 -9.27 -1.91
N ASN A 37 -5.72 -9.29 -3.14
CA ASN A 37 -6.99 -9.91 -3.49
C ASN A 37 -6.94 -11.42 -3.24
N THR A 38 -7.81 -11.91 -2.36
CA THR A 38 -7.95 -13.33 -2.01
C THR A 38 -9.42 -13.60 -1.70
N CYS A 39 -10.11 -14.33 -2.57
CA CYS A 39 -11.51 -14.69 -2.37
C CYS A 39 -11.68 -16.20 -2.20
N VAL A 40 -12.60 -16.63 -1.33
CA VAL A 40 -12.87 -18.04 -1.03
C VAL A 40 -14.31 -18.37 -1.37
N PHE A 41 -14.51 -19.36 -2.23
CA PHE A 41 -15.80 -19.95 -2.57
C PHE A 41 -15.93 -21.30 -1.84
N GLU A 42 -17.02 -21.49 -1.12
CA GLU A 42 -17.23 -22.66 -0.26
C GLU A 42 -18.65 -23.21 -0.44
N TYR A 43 -18.76 -24.51 -0.71
CA TYR A 43 -20.04 -25.21 -0.80
C TYR A 43 -19.86 -26.65 -0.31
N GLY A 44 -20.70 -27.10 0.63
CA GLY A 44 -20.55 -28.42 1.25
C GLY A 44 -19.18 -28.57 1.91
N ASP A 45 -18.45 -29.63 1.59
CA ASP A 45 -17.09 -29.88 2.09
C ASP A 45 -15.97 -29.37 1.16
N ASP A 46 -16.30 -28.66 0.07
CA ASP A 46 -15.34 -28.14 -0.89
C ASP A 46 -15.10 -26.65 -0.74
N ILE A 47 -13.82 -26.27 -0.77
CA ILE A 47 -13.32 -24.91 -0.86
C ILE A 47 -12.53 -24.73 -2.16
N MET A 48 -12.85 -23.68 -2.90
CA MET A 48 -12.10 -23.15 -4.04
C MET A 48 -11.60 -21.74 -3.70
N MET A 49 -10.36 -21.42 -4.03
CA MET A 49 -9.84 -20.06 -3.94
C MET A 49 -9.91 -19.36 -5.31
N VAL A 50 -10.13 -18.06 -5.31
CA VAL A 50 -9.95 -17.17 -6.48
C VAL A 50 -8.94 -16.09 -6.09
N ASP A 51 -7.79 -16.14 -6.75
CA ASP A 51 -6.56 -15.39 -6.48
C ASP A 51 -6.00 -15.57 -5.05
N ALA A 52 -4.72 -15.23 -4.86
CA ALA A 52 -4.17 -14.90 -3.54
C ALA A 52 -2.98 -13.93 -3.64
N GLY A 53 -3.30 -12.64 -3.57
CA GLY A 53 -2.38 -11.55 -3.77
C GLY A 53 -1.54 -11.13 -2.57
N LEU A 54 -0.71 -10.11 -2.81
CA LEU A 54 -0.09 -9.28 -1.78
C LEU A 54 -0.40 -7.79 -1.96
N ALA A 55 -0.10 -6.99 -0.95
CA ALA A 55 -0.13 -5.53 -0.99
C ALA A 55 1.22 -4.98 -0.49
N PHE A 56 1.53 -3.74 -0.85
CA PHE A 56 2.74 -3.07 -0.41
C PHE A 56 2.54 -2.40 0.97
N PRO A 57 3.59 -2.36 1.82
CA PRO A 57 3.53 -1.67 3.11
C PRO A 57 3.37 -0.16 2.94
N SER A 58 2.64 0.49 3.85
CA SER A 58 2.61 1.95 3.97
C SER A 58 3.82 2.47 4.77
N ASP A 59 4.11 3.78 4.70
CA ASP A 59 5.30 4.39 5.33
C ASP A 59 5.46 4.05 6.82
N GLY A 60 4.35 3.95 7.56
CA GLY A 60 4.32 3.58 8.99
C GLY A 60 4.55 2.09 9.27
N MET A 61 4.61 1.21 8.27
CA MET A 61 4.87 -0.23 8.42
C MET A 61 6.36 -0.55 8.45
N HIS A 62 7.09 0.04 9.40
CA HIS A 62 8.55 0.01 9.45
C HIS A 62 9.13 -1.43 9.45
N GLY A 63 10.01 -1.71 8.50
CA GLY A 63 10.65 -3.02 8.32
C GLY A 63 9.70 -4.15 7.91
N VAL A 64 8.50 -3.82 7.42
CA VAL A 64 7.66 -4.74 6.66
C VAL A 64 8.03 -4.59 5.18
N ASN A 65 8.04 -5.69 4.44
CA ASN A 65 8.30 -5.70 3.00
C ASN A 65 7.06 -6.04 2.17
N VAL A 66 6.14 -6.84 2.73
CA VAL A 66 4.93 -7.33 2.06
C VAL A 66 3.80 -7.42 3.08
N VAL A 67 2.58 -7.06 2.67
CA VAL A 67 1.34 -7.25 3.43
C VAL A 67 0.49 -8.31 2.72
N MET A 68 -0.01 -9.30 3.46
CA MET A 68 -0.86 -10.37 2.96
C MET A 68 -2.17 -10.42 3.78
N PRO A 69 -3.24 -11.09 3.30
CA PRO A 69 -4.44 -11.27 4.10
C PRO A 69 -4.24 -12.39 5.13
N ASP A 70 -4.96 -12.31 6.25
CA ASP A 70 -4.98 -13.38 7.25
C ASP A 70 -5.62 -14.65 6.67
N THR A 71 -4.84 -15.74 6.63
CA THR A 71 -5.26 -17.03 6.07
C THR A 71 -5.59 -18.08 7.13
N SER A 72 -5.85 -17.68 8.39
CA SER A 72 -6.25 -18.58 9.48
C SER A 72 -7.42 -19.49 9.09
N TYR A 73 -8.46 -18.93 8.45
CA TYR A 73 -9.62 -19.70 8.01
C TYR A 73 -9.25 -20.84 7.05
N LEU A 74 -8.32 -20.60 6.11
CA LEU A 74 -7.84 -21.59 5.15
C LEU A 74 -6.91 -22.63 5.80
N ARG A 75 -6.10 -22.24 6.78
CA ARG A 75 -5.25 -23.16 7.56
C ARG A 75 -6.08 -24.13 8.39
N GLU A 76 -7.13 -23.64 9.04
CA GLU A 76 -8.10 -24.45 9.79
C GLU A 76 -8.89 -25.40 8.87
N ASN A 77 -9.30 -24.92 7.69
CA ASN A 77 -10.10 -25.67 6.72
C ASN A 77 -9.28 -26.40 5.64
N GLN A 78 -7.96 -26.52 5.78
CA GLN A 78 -7.06 -26.91 4.67
C GLN A 78 -7.42 -28.24 3.95
N LYS A 79 -8.05 -29.20 4.66
CA LYS A 79 -8.52 -30.47 4.09
C LYS A 79 -9.72 -30.35 3.14
N ARG A 80 -10.41 -29.20 3.16
CA ARG A 80 -11.55 -28.87 2.30
C ARG A 80 -11.12 -28.17 1.00
N ILE A 81 -9.90 -27.62 0.95
CA ILE A 81 -9.36 -26.96 -0.25
C ILE A 81 -9.22 -27.99 -1.39
N ARG A 82 -9.78 -27.67 -2.54
CA ARG A 82 -9.74 -28.49 -3.77
C ARG A 82 -8.83 -27.91 -4.85
N GLY A 83 -8.71 -26.59 -4.89
CA GLY A 83 -7.82 -25.90 -5.82
C GLY A 83 -7.99 -24.39 -5.77
N MET A 84 -7.24 -23.72 -6.62
CA MET A 84 -7.26 -22.27 -6.80
C MET A 84 -7.47 -21.94 -8.28
N ILE A 85 -8.22 -20.88 -8.54
CA ILE A 85 -8.29 -20.19 -9.82
C ILE A 85 -7.49 -18.90 -9.71
N VAL A 86 -6.73 -18.58 -10.75
CA VAL A 86 -6.03 -17.30 -10.90
C VAL A 86 -6.65 -16.53 -12.08
N THR A 87 -7.11 -15.31 -11.84
CA THR A 87 -7.72 -14.45 -12.87
C THR A 87 -6.67 -13.89 -13.83
N HIS A 88 -5.57 -13.38 -13.27
CA HIS A 88 -4.43 -12.80 -13.99
C HIS A 88 -3.18 -12.71 -13.09
N GLY A 89 -2.06 -12.22 -13.63
CA GLY A 89 -0.71 -12.39 -13.06
C GLY A 89 -0.12 -11.22 -12.28
N HIS A 90 -0.91 -10.27 -11.80
CA HIS A 90 -0.39 -9.16 -10.97
C HIS A 90 -0.02 -9.60 -9.55
N GLU A 91 0.85 -8.83 -8.88
CA GLU A 91 1.34 -9.15 -7.53
C GLU A 91 0.20 -9.21 -6.50
N ASP A 92 -0.80 -8.36 -6.66
CA ASP A 92 -2.05 -8.31 -5.91
C ASP A 92 -3.05 -9.43 -6.25
N HIS A 93 -2.68 -10.38 -7.12
CA HIS A 93 -3.47 -11.59 -7.43
C HIS A 93 -2.68 -12.90 -7.30
N ILE A 94 -1.36 -12.90 -7.55
CA ILE A 94 -0.51 -14.11 -7.42
C ILE A 94 0.65 -14.00 -6.42
N GLY A 95 0.91 -12.82 -5.85
CA GLY A 95 2.10 -12.58 -5.02
C GLY A 95 2.09 -13.26 -3.65
N GLY A 96 0.90 -13.54 -3.09
CA GLY A 96 0.73 -14.25 -1.81
C GLY A 96 0.85 -15.77 -1.94
N ILE A 97 0.52 -16.34 -3.10
CA ILE A 97 0.48 -17.81 -3.35
C ILE A 97 1.75 -18.54 -2.85
N PRO A 98 3.00 -18.11 -3.17
CA PRO A 98 4.20 -18.84 -2.73
C PRO A 98 4.43 -18.81 -1.22
N HIS A 99 3.87 -17.81 -0.53
CA HIS A 99 3.89 -17.74 0.93
C HIS A 99 2.83 -18.65 1.53
N HIS A 100 1.61 -18.66 0.99
CA HIS A 100 0.54 -19.54 1.45
C HIS A 100 0.88 -21.04 1.30
N LEU A 101 1.58 -21.44 0.23
CA LEU A 101 2.06 -22.81 0.01
C LEU A 101 3.05 -23.32 1.07
N LYS A 102 3.73 -22.41 1.81
CA LYS A 102 4.55 -22.77 2.98
C LYS A 102 3.71 -23.19 4.20
N HIS A 103 2.44 -22.75 4.28
CA HIS A 103 1.58 -22.91 5.45
C HIS A 103 0.45 -23.93 5.27
N PHE A 104 -0.08 -24.09 4.05
CA PHE A 104 -1.09 -25.09 3.72
C PHE A 104 -0.90 -25.60 2.28
N ASN A 105 -1.60 -26.68 1.93
CA ASN A 105 -1.52 -27.31 0.61
C ASN A 105 -2.67 -26.82 -0.29
N ILE A 106 -2.36 -26.47 -1.54
CA ILE A 106 -3.35 -26.20 -2.60
C ILE A 106 -3.17 -27.32 -3.64
N PRO A 107 -4.14 -28.22 -3.88
CA PRO A 107 -3.90 -29.38 -4.74
C PRO A 107 -3.52 -29.03 -6.19
N VAL A 108 -4.21 -28.04 -6.76
CA VAL A 108 -4.02 -27.57 -8.14
C VAL A 108 -4.32 -26.07 -8.24
N ILE A 109 -3.59 -25.36 -9.10
CA ILE A 109 -3.82 -23.96 -9.45
C ILE A 109 -4.05 -23.87 -10.97
N TYR A 110 -5.18 -23.30 -11.37
CA TYR A 110 -5.55 -23.07 -12.77
C TYR A 110 -5.45 -21.58 -13.11
N GLY A 111 -4.89 -21.21 -14.26
CA GLY A 111 -4.92 -19.82 -14.72
C GLY A 111 -4.22 -19.55 -16.06
N PRO A 112 -4.15 -18.28 -16.50
CA PRO A 112 -3.56 -17.89 -17.78
C PRO A 112 -2.10 -18.32 -17.92
N ARG A 113 -1.65 -18.62 -19.14
CA ARG A 113 -0.29 -19.12 -19.43
C ARG A 113 0.78 -18.16 -18.91
N LEU A 114 0.57 -16.86 -19.10
CA LEU A 114 1.49 -15.82 -18.62
C LEU A 114 1.53 -15.77 -17.08
N ALA A 115 0.36 -15.74 -16.42
CA ALA A 115 0.26 -15.70 -14.97
C ALA A 115 0.88 -16.95 -14.31
N MET A 116 0.63 -18.14 -14.88
CA MET A 116 1.19 -19.41 -14.43
C MET A 116 2.71 -19.46 -14.61
N SER A 117 3.25 -18.94 -15.72
CA SER A 117 4.71 -18.84 -15.89
C SER A 117 5.37 -17.83 -14.95
N MET A 118 4.65 -16.76 -14.55
CA MET A 118 5.14 -15.80 -13.54
C MET A 118 5.08 -16.40 -12.13
N LEU A 119 4.02 -17.14 -11.82
CA LEU A 119 3.85 -17.85 -10.55
C LEU A 119 4.89 -18.96 -10.36
N GLN A 120 5.18 -19.76 -11.40
CA GLN A 120 6.21 -20.79 -11.37
C GLN A 120 7.57 -20.23 -10.91
N GLY A 121 8.04 -19.13 -11.52
CA GLY A 121 9.31 -18.49 -11.12
C GLY A 121 9.30 -17.93 -9.69
N LYS A 122 8.14 -17.50 -9.18
CA LYS A 122 7.99 -17.08 -7.77
C LYS A 122 8.03 -18.28 -6.81
N MET A 123 7.47 -19.42 -7.22
CA MET A 123 7.51 -20.67 -6.45
C MET A 123 8.91 -21.29 -6.44
N GLU A 124 9.69 -21.10 -7.52
CA GLU A 124 11.12 -21.41 -7.57
C GLU A 124 11.93 -20.51 -6.61
N GLU A 125 11.74 -19.17 -6.64
CA GLU A 125 12.37 -18.24 -5.68
C GLU A 125 12.00 -18.56 -4.21
N ALA A 126 10.82 -19.12 -3.96
CA ALA A 126 10.30 -19.41 -2.63
C ALA A 126 10.58 -20.85 -2.13
N GLY A 127 11.04 -21.75 -3.00
CA GLY A 127 11.32 -23.16 -2.68
C GLY A 127 10.05 -23.99 -2.41
N VAL A 128 8.99 -23.80 -3.20
CA VAL A 128 7.67 -24.42 -3.00
C VAL A 128 7.07 -25.04 -4.28
N THR A 129 7.89 -25.38 -5.27
CA THR A 129 7.44 -25.94 -6.57
C THR A 129 6.82 -27.33 -6.48
N ASP A 130 7.10 -28.09 -5.41
CA ASP A 130 6.55 -29.41 -5.12
C ASP A 130 5.21 -29.36 -4.36
N ARG A 131 4.75 -28.16 -3.97
CA ARG A 131 3.61 -27.95 -3.06
C ARG A 131 2.24 -27.86 -3.74
N THR A 132 2.20 -27.90 -5.07
CA THR A 132 0.96 -27.81 -5.87
C THR A 132 1.21 -28.24 -7.32
N THR A 133 0.14 -28.45 -8.08
CA THR A 133 0.20 -28.62 -9.54
C THR A 133 -0.27 -27.34 -10.23
N ILE A 134 0.56 -26.72 -11.06
CA ILE A 134 0.15 -25.62 -11.95
C ILE A 134 -0.46 -26.19 -13.23
N GLN A 135 -1.57 -25.59 -13.69
CA GLN A 135 -2.26 -25.93 -14.94
C GLN A 135 -2.65 -24.65 -15.69
N THR A 136 -2.31 -24.59 -16.98
CA THR A 136 -2.64 -23.44 -17.84
C THR A 136 -3.99 -23.59 -18.51
N VAL A 137 -4.74 -22.50 -18.66
CA VAL A 137 -6.04 -22.46 -19.33
C VAL A 137 -6.08 -21.41 -20.45
N SER A 138 -7.06 -21.58 -21.34
CA SER A 138 -7.32 -20.78 -22.53
C SER A 138 -8.73 -20.13 -22.44
N PRO A 139 -9.06 -19.15 -23.30
CA PRO A 139 -10.42 -18.62 -23.38
C PRO A 139 -11.46 -19.71 -23.65
N ARG A 140 -12.52 -19.72 -22.84
CA ARG A 140 -13.63 -20.71 -22.80
C ARG A 140 -13.26 -22.12 -22.36
N ASP A 141 -12.05 -22.35 -21.86
CA ASP A 141 -11.76 -23.60 -21.13
C ASP A 141 -12.60 -23.68 -19.85
N VAL A 142 -13.06 -24.89 -19.51
CA VAL A 142 -13.87 -25.16 -18.32
C VAL A 142 -13.16 -26.16 -17.43
N VAL A 143 -12.84 -25.74 -16.20
CA VAL A 143 -12.20 -26.59 -15.18
C VAL A 143 -13.20 -26.98 -14.09
N LYS A 144 -13.00 -28.14 -13.47
CA LYS A 144 -13.78 -28.59 -12.30
C LYS A 144 -12.90 -28.58 -11.06
N VAL A 145 -13.39 -27.95 -9.99
CA VAL A 145 -12.68 -27.85 -8.72
C VAL A 145 -13.55 -28.50 -7.64
N GLY A 146 -13.17 -29.70 -7.21
CA GLY A 146 -14.01 -30.53 -6.35
C GLY A 146 -15.22 -31.10 -7.08
N GLN A 147 -16.30 -31.33 -6.33
CA GLN A 147 -17.59 -31.82 -6.79
C GLN A 147 -18.55 -30.68 -7.18
N HIS A 148 -18.36 -29.50 -6.58
CA HIS A 148 -19.38 -28.43 -6.56
C HIS A 148 -19.08 -27.21 -7.43
N PHE A 149 -17.85 -27.04 -7.94
CA PHE A 149 -17.47 -25.89 -8.76
C PHE A 149 -17.09 -26.31 -10.18
N SER A 150 -17.73 -25.70 -11.18
CA SER A 150 -17.31 -25.74 -12.58
C SER A 150 -17.07 -24.31 -13.06
N VAL A 151 -15.84 -23.98 -13.44
CA VAL A 151 -15.40 -22.62 -13.74
C VAL A 151 -15.02 -22.49 -15.20
N GLU A 152 -15.68 -21.58 -15.92
CA GLU A 152 -15.31 -21.19 -17.28
C GLU A 152 -14.50 -19.88 -17.26
N PHE A 153 -13.41 -19.84 -18.03
CA PHE A 153 -12.55 -18.66 -18.19
C PHE A 153 -12.99 -17.80 -19.39
N ILE A 154 -13.60 -16.64 -19.14
CA ILE A 154 -14.08 -15.71 -20.16
C ILE A 154 -13.03 -14.59 -20.33
N ARG A 155 -12.41 -14.47 -21.52
CA ARG A 155 -11.31 -13.51 -21.71
C ARG A 155 -11.81 -12.07 -21.53
N ASN A 156 -11.19 -11.35 -20.60
CA ASN A 156 -11.38 -9.93 -20.38
C ASN A 156 -10.23 -9.13 -21.00
N THR A 157 -10.29 -7.79 -20.93
CA THR A 157 -9.15 -6.93 -21.27
C THR A 157 -8.72 -6.13 -20.04
N HIS A 158 -7.42 -6.09 -19.76
CA HIS A 158 -6.84 -5.42 -18.59
C HIS A 158 -5.48 -4.78 -18.97
N SER A 159 -4.69 -4.31 -18.00
CA SER A 159 -3.35 -3.72 -18.26
C SER A 159 -2.22 -4.76 -18.46
N MET A 160 -2.53 -6.06 -18.33
CA MET A 160 -1.69 -7.22 -18.67
C MET A 160 -2.35 -8.02 -19.82
N ALA A 161 -1.54 -8.77 -20.59
CA ALA A 161 -2.05 -9.82 -21.48
C ALA A 161 -2.58 -11.02 -20.66
N ASP A 162 -3.42 -11.87 -21.26
CA ASP A 162 -3.85 -13.15 -20.64
C ASP A 162 -4.57 -12.94 -19.28
N SER A 163 -5.79 -12.40 -19.34
CA SER A 163 -6.60 -12.02 -18.17
C SER A 163 -8.06 -12.47 -18.35
N PHE A 164 -8.70 -12.94 -17.27
CA PHE A 164 -9.99 -13.62 -17.33
C PHE A 164 -11.00 -13.15 -16.27
N SER A 165 -12.24 -12.94 -16.73
CA SER A 165 -13.44 -13.06 -15.90
C SER A 165 -13.81 -14.54 -15.76
N LEU A 166 -14.44 -14.90 -14.66
CA LEU A 166 -14.82 -16.28 -14.33
C LEU A 166 -16.34 -16.43 -14.31
N ALA A 167 -16.87 -17.44 -14.99
CA ALA A 167 -18.23 -17.91 -14.77
C ALA A 167 -18.21 -19.19 -13.92
N ILE A 168 -18.57 -19.05 -12.66
CA ILE A 168 -18.49 -20.08 -11.62
C ILE A 168 -19.87 -20.71 -11.46
N THR A 169 -20.09 -21.85 -12.11
CA THR A 169 -21.32 -22.64 -11.96
C THR A 169 -21.28 -23.42 -10.65
N THR A 170 -22.32 -23.25 -9.83
CA THR A 170 -22.51 -23.93 -8.53
C THR A 170 -23.92 -24.54 -8.43
N PRO A 171 -24.22 -25.41 -7.45
CA PRO A 171 -25.54 -26.03 -7.34
C PRO A 171 -26.71 -25.07 -7.02
N VAL A 172 -26.44 -23.82 -6.62
CA VAL A 172 -27.47 -22.78 -6.40
C VAL A 172 -27.60 -21.79 -7.57
N GLY A 173 -26.66 -21.79 -8.53
CA GLY A 173 -26.66 -20.88 -9.68
C GLY A 173 -25.26 -20.55 -10.21
N SER A 174 -25.21 -19.75 -11.27
CA SER A 174 -23.98 -19.22 -11.86
C SER A 174 -23.58 -17.88 -11.23
N VAL A 175 -22.34 -17.74 -10.80
CA VAL A 175 -21.76 -16.49 -10.29
C VAL A 175 -20.72 -15.99 -11.28
N ILE A 176 -20.83 -14.72 -11.70
CA ILE A 176 -19.76 -14.06 -12.45
C ILE A 176 -18.83 -13.37 -11.45
N PHE A 177 -17.53 -13.65 -11.54
CA PHE A 177 -16.47 -12.92 -10.84
C PHE A 177 -15.62 -12.24 -11.92
N THR A 178 -15.59 -10.92 -12.00
CA THR A 178 -15.03 -10.24 -13.18
C THR A 178 -13.52 -10.39 -13.33
N GLY A 179 -12.81 -10.65 -12.22
CA GLY A 179 -11.40 -10.25 -12.11
C GLY A 179 -11.25 -8.75 -12.36
N ASP A 180 -10.04 -8.30 -12.63
CA ASP A 180 -9.79 -6.91 -12.96
C ASP A 180 -10.01 -6.70 -14.46
N PHE A 181 -10.71 -5.63 -14.86
CA PHE A 181 -11.12 -5.45 -16.26
C PHE A 181 -11.35 -4.00 -16.67
N LYS A 182 -11.18 -3.74 -17.97
CA LYS A 182 -11.78 -2.64 -18.76
C LYS A 182 -12.35 -3.22 -20.06
N PHE A 183 -13.17 -2.49 -20.81
CA PHE A 183 -13.55 -2.88 -22.17
C PHE A 183 -12.66 -2.16 -23.20
N ASP A 184 -11.56 -2.82 -23.58
CA ASP A 184 -10.73 -2.36 -24.71
C ASP A 184 -11.28 -2.93 -26.02
N HIS A 185 -11.72 -2.04 -26.92
CA HIS A 185 -12.21 -2.38 -28.26
C HIS A 185 -11.12 -2.34 -29.35
N THR A 186 -9.88 -1.96 -28.99
CA THR A 186 -8.70 -1.96 -29.88
C THR A 186 -7.44 -2.46 -29.14
N PRO A 187 -7.49 -3.63 -28.49
CA PRO A 187 -6.40 -4.14 -27.66
C PRO A 187 -5.15 -4.45 -28.47
N VAL A 188 -3.98 -4.33 -27.83
CA VAL A 188 -2.67 -4.35 -28.50
C VAL A 188 -2.29 -5.74 -29.04
N ASP A 189 -2.77 -6.80 -28.41
CA ASP A 189 -2.61 -8.19 -28.89
C ASP A 189 -3.61 -8.57 -30.01
N GLY A 190 -4.63 -7.74 -30.26
CA GLY A 190 -5.69 -8.00 -31.23
C GLY A 190 -6.80 -8.95 -30.74
N GLU A 191 -6.63 -9.53 -29.56
CA GLU A 191 -7.61 -10.42 -28.93
C GLU A 191 -8.59 -9.58 -28.09
N ASN A 192 -9.90 -9.76 -28.32
CA ASN A 192 -10.93 -8.89 -27.75
C ASN A 192 -11.51 -9.42 -26.42
N PHE A 193 -12.19 -8.56 -25.66
CA PHE A 193 -13.04 -9.01 -24.55
C PHE A 193 -14.19 -9.85 -25.14
N ASP A 194 -14.37 -11.08 -24.64
CA ASP A 194 -15.46 -11.97 -25.05
C ASP A 194 -16.83 -11.57 -24.46
N MET A 195 -17.29 -10.38 -24.84
CA MET A 195 -18.60 -9.82 -24.48
C MET A 195 -19.76 -10.74 -24.90
N ALA A 196 -19.60 -11.50 -25.99
CA ALA A 196 -20.59 -12.45 -26.47
C ALA A 196 -20.79 -13.62 -25.48
N ARG A 197 -19.71 -14.09 -24.83
CA ARG A 197 -19.82 -15.14 -23.81
C ARG A 197 -20.34 -14.60 -22.48
N LEU A 198 -20.02 -13.37 -22.09
CA LEU A 198 -20.69 -12.70 -20.95
C LEU A 198 -22.21 -12.58 -21.18
N ALA A 199 -22.63 -12.09 -22.35
CA ALA A 199 -24.04 -11.97 -22.70
C ALA A 199 -24.78 -13.31 -22.65
N HIS A 200 -24.15 -14.39 -23.11
CA HIS A 200 -24.71 -15.73 -23.03
C HIS A 200 -25.00 -16.18 -21.58
N HIS A 201 -24.09 -15.93 -20.64
CA HIS A 201 -24.34 -16.19 -19.22
C HIS A 201 -25.43 -15.26 -18.65
N GLY A 202 -25.52 -14.02 -19.12
CA GLY A 202 -26.60 -13.08 -18.78
C GLY A 202 -27.99 -13.55 -19.23
N GLU A 203 -28.13 -14.11 -20.44
CA GLU A 203 -29.40 -14.72 -20.90
C GLU A 203 -29.72 -16.05 -20.20
N GLN A 204 -28.72 -16.76 -19.67
CA GLN A 204 -28.93 -17.95 -18.83
C GLN A 204 -29.33 -17.62 -17.38
N GLY A 205 -29.10 -16.38 -16.94
CA GLY A 205 -29.42 -15.89 -15.60
C GLY A 205 -28.23 -16.00 -14.63
N VAL A 206 -27.57 -14.87 -14.38
CA VAL A 206 -26.51 -14.76 -13.36
C VAL A 206 -27.13 -14.56 -11.98
N LEU A 207 -26.80 -15.45 -11.04
CA LEU A 207 -27.26 -15.36 -9.65
C LEU A 207 -26.62 -14.16 -8.94
N CYS A 208 -25.29 -14.02 -9.05
CA CYS A 208 -24.56 -12.93 -8.44
C CYS A 208 -23.40 -12.46 -9.31
N LEU A 209 -23.15 -11.16 -9.35
CA LEU A 209 -21.96 -10.55 -9.95
C LEU A 209 -21.06 -9.97 -8.85
N PHE A 210 -19.83 -10.45 -8.80
CA PHE A 210 -18.72 -9.87 -8.04
C PHE A 210 -17.84 -9.08 -9.02
N SER A 211 -17.74 -7.76 -8.86
CA SER A 211 -17.18 -6.85 -9.88
C SER A 211 -16.11 -5.90 -9.35
N ASP A 212 -14.99 -5.75 -10.07
CA ASP A 212 -13.95 -4.73 -9.85
C ASP A 212 -14.56 -3.32 -9.76
N SER A 213 -14.14 -2.53 -8.77
CA SER A 213 -14.70 -1.21 -8.47
C SER A 213 -13.68 -0.09 -8.55
N THR A 214 -12.42 -0.39 -8.89
CA THR A 214 -11.24 0.50 -8.70
C THR A 214 -11.43 1.92 -9.23
N ASN A 215 -12.11 2.05 -10.36
CA ASN A 215 -12.37 3.31 -11.05
C ASN A 215 -13.88 3.67 -11.08
N ALA A 216 -14.71 3.12 -10.20
CA ALA A 216 -16.16 3.36 -10.15
C ALA A 216 -16.57 4.83 -9.84
N GLU A 217 -15.63 5.67 -9.40
CA GLU A 217 -15.80 7.13 -9.28
C GLU A 217 -15.54 7.89 -10.58
N VAL A 218 -14.92 7.26 -11.59
CA VAL A 218 -14.49 7.90 -12.84
C VAL A 218 -15.59 7.81 -13.90
N PRO A 219 -16.14 8.92 -14.40
CA PRO A 219 -17.20 8.90 -15.42
C PRO A 219 -16.65 8.57 -16.83
N GLY A 220 -17.53 8.08 -17.70
CA GLY A 220 -17.18 7.75 -19.09
C GLY A 220 -16.66 6.31 -19.25
N PHE A 221 -15.94 6.08 -20.36
CA PHE A 221 -15.26 4.82 -20.68
C PHE A 221 -13.76 4.93 -20.43
N CYS A 222 -13.13 3.84 -20.00
CA CYS A 222 -11.68 3.74 -19.89
C CYS A 222 -11.06 3.69 -21.30
N PRO A 223 -10.10 4.57 -21.66
CA PRO A 223 -9.52 4.57 -23.00
C PRO A 223 -8.81 3.26 -23.38
N PRO A 224 -8.81 2.89 -24.67
CA PRO A 224 -8.09 1.71 -25.14
C PRO A 224 -6.59 1.84 -24.87
N GLU A 225 -5.91 0.73 -24.65
CA GLU A 225 -4.49 0.68 -24.31
C GLU A 225 -3.64 1.35 -25.40
N ARG A 226 -4.02 1.19 -26.67
CA ARG A 226 -3.37 1.83 -27.82
C ARG A 226 -3.43 3.37 -27.81
N SER A 227 -4.31 3.99 -27.01
CA SER A 227 -4.45 5.46 -26.95
C SER A 227 -3.19 6.19 -26.49
N VAL A 228 -2.29 5.53 -25.74
CA VAL A 228 -1.04 6.16 -25.26
C VAL A 228 0.05 6.26 -26.34
N PHE A 229 -0.06 5.49 -27.42
CA PHE A 229 0.96 5.34 -28.44
C PHE A 229 1.38 6.69 -29.08
N PRO A 230 0.46 7.58 -29.50
CA PRO A 230 0.82 8.87 -30.11
C PRO A 230 1.46 9.86 -29.13
N ALA A 231 1.21 9.72 -27.82
CA ALA A 231 1.89 10.50 -26.80
C ALA A 231 3.33 10.01 -26.60
N LEU A 232 3.50 8.69 -26.35
CA LEU A 232 4.82 8.08 -26.20
C LEU A 232 5.71 8.35 -27.43
N ASP A 233 5.18 8.17 -28.64
CA ASP A 233 5.89 8.45 -29.90
C ASP A 233 6.39 9.89 -29.98
N ARG A 234 5.54 10.87 -29.60
CA ARG A 234 5.91 12.29 -29.54
C ARG A 234 7.08 12.54 -28.59
N HIS A 235 7.04 12.01 -27.37
CA HIS A 235 8.11 12.22 -26.40
C HIS A 235 9.40 11.46 -26.75
N ILE A 236 9.31 10.28 -27.39
CA ILE A 236 10.47 9.47 -27.80
C ILE A 236 11.16 10.06 -29.05
N SER A 237 10.39 10.60 -30.00
CA SER A 237 10.91 11.22 -31.22
C SER A 237 11.54 12.59 -30.98
N GLN A 238 10.96 13.40 -30.08
CA GLN A 238 11.43 14.75 -29.72
C GLN A 238 12.55 14.77 -28.65
N ALA A 239 13.10 13.63 -28.26
CA ALA A 239 14.18 13.56 -27.27
C ALA A 239 15.55 13.53 -27.95
N ASP A 240 16.31 14.62 -27.87
CA ASP A 240 17.66 14.71 -28.48
C ASP A 240 18.66 13.76 -27.81
N GLY A 241 18.58 13.61 -26.49
CA GLY A 241 19.40 12.68 -25.70
C GLY A 241 18.77 11.30 -25.51
N ARG A 242 19.11 10.66 -24.38
CA ARG A 242 18.56 9.35 -24.01
C ARG A 242 17.10 9.47 -23.63
N VAL A 243 16.33 8.43 -23.96
CA VAL A 243 15.01 8.23 -23.37
C VAL A 243 15.12 7.22 -22.24
N ILE A 244 14.52 7.51 -21.09
CA ILE A 244 14.36 6.59 -19.97
C ILE A 244 12.86 6.41 -19.76
N ILE A 245 12.35 5.18 -19.73
CA ILE A 245 10.92 4.92 -19.49
C ILE A 245 10.76 3.98 -18.30
N THR A 246 9.87 4.34 -17.39
CA THR A 246 9.42 3.43 -16.34
C THR A 246 7.95 3.09 -16.48
N THR A 247 7.62 1.83 -16.23
CA THR A 247 6.26 1.27 -16.25
C THR A 247 6.24 -0.02 -15.41
N PHE A 248 5.07 -0.59 -15.19
CA PHE A 248 4.93 -1.92 -14.59
C PHE A 248 5.49 -2.99 -15.54
N ALA A 249 6.35 -3.88 -15.03
CA ALA A 249 6.95 -4.97 -15.82
C ALA A 249 5.89 -5.95 -16.35
N SER A 250 4.77 -6.12 -15.64
CA SER A 250 3.61 -6.91 -16.06
C SER A 250 2.87 -6.31 -17.25
N SER A 251 3.03 -5.02 -17.57
CA SER A 251 2.22 -4.38 -18.62
C SER A 251 2.76 -4.69 -20.02
N ILE A 252 2.58 -5.95 -20.45
CA ILE A 252 3.10 -6.51 -21.70
C ILE A 252 2.72 -5.65 -22.90
N HIS A 253 1.46 -5.23 -22.99
CA HIS A 253 0.96 -4.37 -24.06
C HIS A 253 1.69 -3.02 -24.12
N ARG A 254 1.92 -2.39 -22.96
CA ARG A 254 2.67 -1.14 -22.86
C ARG A 254 4.14 -1.32 -23.25
N VAL A 255 4.77 -2.40 -22.78
CA VAL A 255 6.15 -2.72 -23.11
C VAL A 255 6.31 -3.01 -24.60
N SER A 256 5.43 -3.82 -25.20
CA SER A 256 5.44 -4.08 -26.65
C SER A 256 5.35 -2.79 -27.48
N MET A 257 4.47 -1.86 -27.11
CA MET A 257 4.40 -0.54 -27.76
C MET A 257 5.67 0.29 -27.56
N ILE A 258 6.30 0.25 -26.38
CA ILE A 258 7.58 0.93 -26.12
C ILE A 258 8.70 0.34 -27.00
N LEU A 259 8.73 -0.98 -27.21
CA LEU A 259 9.72 -1.63 -28.08
C LEU A 259 9.47 -1.33 -29.57
N GLU A 260 8.21 -1.30 -30.02
CA GLU A 260 7.83 -0.83 -31.37
C GLU A 260 8.31 0.62 -31.61
N LEU A 261 8.08 1.50 -30.63
CA LEU A 261 8.50 2.90 -30.69
C LEU A 261 10.03 3.07 -30.61
N ALA A 262 10.74 2.18 -29.91
CA ALA A 262 12.20 2.15 -29.92
C ALA A 262 12.75 1.81 -31.31
N ILE A 263 12.25 0.74 -31.95
CA ILE A 263 12.60 0.34 -33.32
C ILE A 263 12.31 1.51 -34.28
N LYS A 264 11.08 2.07 -34.24
CA LYS A 264 10.64 3.17 -35.10
C LYS A 264 11.55 4.40 -35.02
N ASN A 265 12.05 4.73 -33.83
CA ASN A 265 12.86 5.93 -33.58
C ASN A 265 14.39 5.68 -33.65
N GLY A 266 14.81 4.49 -34.08
CA GLY A 266 16.22 4.12 -34.23
C GLY A 266 16.95 3.98 -32.90
N ARG A 267 16.26 3.51 -31.84
CA ARG A 267 16.84 3.36 -30.49
C ARG A 267 17.02 1.89 -30.11
N LYS A 268 18.19 1.56 -29.57
CA LYS A 268 18.47 0.29 -28.89
C LYS A 268 18.03 0.36 -27.43
N VAL A 269 17.64 -0.79 -26.88
CA VAL A 269 16.93 -0.89 -25.60
C VAL A 269 17.80 -1.57 -24.54
N GLY A 270 18.08 -0.85 -23.46
CA GLY A 270 18.67 -1.36 -22.24
C GLY A 270 17.59 -1.68 -21.22
N LEU A 271 17.51 -2.93 -20.75
CA LEU A 271 16.55 -3.37 -19.73
C LEU A 271 17.16 -3.32 -18.33
N LEU A 272 16.48 -2.67 -17.38
CA LEU A 272 16.93 -2.58 -15.98
C LEU A 272 15.87 -3.04 -14.97
N GLY A 273 16.32 -3.85 -14.02
CA GLY A 273 15.47 -4.46 -12.98
C GLY A 273 15.09 -5.90 -13.31
N ARG A 274 15.24 -6.80 -12.33
CA ARG A 274 15.05 -8.26 -12.50
C ARG A 274 13.66 -8.62 -13.01
N SER A 275 12.61 -7.98 -12.49
CA SER A 275 11.23 -8.21 -12.93
C SER A 275 11.02 -7.86 -14.41
N MET A 276 11.53 -6.70 -14.87
CA MET A 276 11.44 -6.29 -16.28
C MET A 276 12.14 -7.28 -17.22
N LEU A 277 13.34 -7.74 -16.85
CA LEU A 277 14.09 -8.77 -17.59
C LEU A 277 13.33 -10.10 -17.66
N ASN A 278 12.90 -10.62 -16.51
CA ASN A 278 12.25 -11.93 -16.41
C ASN A 278 10.89 -11.96 -17.13
N VAL A 279 10.08 -10.91 -16.97
CA VAL A 279 8.74 -10.85 -17.59
C VAL A 279 8.84 -10.64 -19.10
N ILE A 280 9.77 -9.82 -19.60
CA ILE A 280 10.02 -9.70 -21.05
C ILE A 280 10.49 -11.04 -21.63
N ALA A 281 11.40 -11.75 -20.95
CA ALA A 281 11.87 -13.07 -21.40
C ALA A 281 10.70 -14.07 -21.52
N LYS A 282 9.86 -14.19 -20.48
CA LYS A 282 8.69 -15.09 -20.51
C LYS A 282 7.60 -14.65 -21.49
N ALA A 283 7.37 -13.36 -21.67
CA ALA A 283 6.43 -12.86 -22.66
C ALA A 283 6.89 -13.15 -24.10
N ARG A 284 8.19 -13.10 -24.39
CA ARG A 284 8.77 -13.52 -25.68
C ARG A 284 8.71 -15.04 -25.86
N GLU A 285 9.09 -15.82 -24.84
CA GLU A 285 9.06 -17.29 -24.83
C GLU A 285 7.64 -17.85 -25.11
N LEU A 286 6.61 -17.27 -24.50
CA LEU A 286 5.23 -17.72 -24.62
C LEU A 286 4.48 -17.16 -25.85
N GLY A 287 5.07 -16.19 -26.56
CA GLY A 287 4.55 -15.60 -27.80
C GLY A 287 3.79 -14.26 -27.66
N TYR A 288 3.59 -13.75 -26.45
CA TYR A 288 2.87 -12.48 -26.16
C TYR A 288 3.64 -11.21 -26.57
N MET A 289 4.95 -11.30 -26.78
CA MET A 289 5.80 -10.17 -27.13
C MET A 289 6.72 -10.52 -28.30
N ARG A 290 6.74 -9.67 -29.33
CA ARG A 290 7.63 -9.81 -30.49
C ARG A 290 8.58 -8.62 -30.54
N ALA A 291 9.87 -8.92 -30.48
CA ALA A 291 10.97 -7.97 -30.66
C ALA A 291 12.20 -8.75 -31.18
N PRO A 292 13.01 -8.18 -32.07
CA PRO A 292 14.23 -8.82 -32.55
C PRO A 292 15.32 -8.74 -31.47
N ASP A 293 16.21 -9.73 -31.39
CA ASP A 293 17.23 -9.78 -30.33
C ASP A 293 18.25 -8.63 -30.42
N ASP A 294 18.56 -8.16 -31.63
CA ASP A 294 19.48 -7.04 -31.86
C ASP A 294 18.95 -5.70 -31.31
N LEU A 295 17.66 -5.60 -30.97
CA LEU A 295 17.10 -4.43 -30.29
C LEU A 295 17.68 -4.27 -28.88
N PHE A 296 17.97 -5.38 -28.19
CA PHE A 296 18.37 -5.38 -26.78
C PHE A 296 19.89 -5.31 -26.64
N VAL A 297 20.37 -4.31 -25.89
CA VAL A 297 21.81 -4.11 -25.66
C VAL A 297 22.13 -4.24 -24.16
N PRO A 298 23.10 -5.09 -23.77
CA PRO A 298 23.57 -5.21 -22.40
C PRO A 298 23.96 -3.85 -21.79
N ILE A 299 23.58 -3.60 -20.54
CA ILE A 299 23.77 -2.30 -19.87
C ILE A 299 25.23 -1.82 -19.82
N LYS A 300 26.21 -2.75 -19.86
CA LYS A 300 27.64 -2.40 -19.96
C LYS A 300 28.03 -1.82 -21.32
N GLN A 301 27.38 -2.25 -22.40
CA GLN A 301 27.62 -1.78 -23.77
C GLN A 301 26.78 -0.53 -24.08
N ILE A 302 25.54 -0.45 -23.59
CA ILE A 302 24.65 0.70 -23.87
C ILE A 302 25.14 2.02 -23.25
N ARG A 303 26.05 1.95 -22.27
CA ARG A 303 26.76 3.11 -21.71
C ARG A 303 27.63 3.81 -22.76
N ASP A 304 28.16 3.05 -23.72
CA ASP A 304 29.15 3.51 -24.70
C ASP A 304 28.49 3.82 -26.06
N MET A 305 27.15 3.79 -26.13
CA MET A 305 26.36 4.18 -27.30
C MET A 305 26.06 5.69 -27.35
N PRO A 306 25.72 6.24 -28.54
CA PRO A 306 25.18 7.59 -28.65
C PRO A 306 23.89 7.78 -27.84
N ASP A 307 23.76 8.92 -27.16
CA ASP A 307 22.58 9.19 -26.32
C ASP A 307 21.27 9.16 -27.12
N ARG A 308 21.28 9.71 -28.35
CA ARG A 308 20.12 9.71 -29.26
C ARG A 308 19.69 8.31 -29.72
N GLU A 309 20.58 7.33 -29.67
CA GLU A 309 20.30 5.92 -30.03
C GLU A 309 19.91 5.08 -28.81
N THR A 310 19.89 5.66 -27.61
CA THR A 310 19.66 4.92 -26.36
C THR A 310 18.23 5.09 -25.85
N LEU A 311 17.60 3.96 -25.50
CA LEU A 311 16.40 3.90 -24.67
C LEU A 311 16.64 2.96 -23.47
N LEU A 312 16.34 3.40 -22.25
CA LEU A 312 16.43 2.59 -21.04
C LEU A 312 15.01 2.30 -20.50
N LEU A 313 14.61 1.03 -20.47
CA LEU A 313 13.31 0.58 -19.97
C LEU A 313 13.47 -0.12 -18.60
N MET A 314 12.76 0.35 -17.58
CA MET A 314 13.06 -0.02 -16.19
C MET A 314 11.90 -0.02 -15.19
N THR A 315 12.08 -0.72 -14.07
CA THR A 315 11.20 -0.65 -12.89
C THR A 315 11.51 0.59 -12.01
N GLY A 316 10.61 0.92 -11.07
CA GLY A 316 10.69 2.13 -10.25
C GLY A 316 9.57 3.15 -10.50
N SER A 317 8.45 2.70 -11.06
CA SER A 317 7.33 3.56 -11.45
C SER A 317 6.44 3.99 -10.27
N GLN A 318 6.59 3.34 -9.11
CA GLN A 318 5.93 3.65 -7.85
C GLN A 318 6.90 4.29 -6.82
N GLY A 319 8.13 4.61 -7.24
CA GLY A 319 9.17 5.13 -6.36
C GLY A 319 9.74 4.09 -5.39
N GLU A 320 9.56 2.79 -5.66
CA GLU A 320 9.94 1.70 -4.75
C GLU A 320 11.44 1.81 -4.38
N PRO A 321 11.85 1.85 -3.10
CA PRO A 321 13.20 2.30 -2.74
C PRO A 321 14.36 1.55 -3.40
N LEU A 322 14.21 0.25 -3.66
CA LEU A 322 15.24 -0.62 -4.24
C LEU A 322 15.16 -0.75 -5.78
N ALA A 323 14.15 -0.16 -6.43
CA ALA A 323 13.96 -0.27 -7.87
C ALA A 323 14.98 0.57 -8.67
N ALA A 324 15.08 0.29 -9.97
CA ALA A 324 16.12 0.86 -10.82
C ALA A 324 16.05 2.39 -10.88
N LEU A 325 14.90 2.97 -11.22
CA LEU A 325 14.74 4.42 -11.31
C LEU A 325 14.95 5.12 -9.97
N SER A 326 14.43 4.56 -8.88
CA SER A 326 14.56 5.10 -7.52
C SER A 326 16.01 5.16 -7.04
N ARG A 327 16.86 4.20 -7.46
CA ARG A 327 18.31 4.23 -7.20
C ARG A 327 19.04 5.20 -8.12
N ILE A 328 18.61 5.33 -9.38
CA ILE A 328 19.16 6.32 -10.33
C ILE A 328 18.91 7.74 -9.83
N SER A 329 17.72 8.05 -9.31
CA SER A 329 17.38 9.38 -8.75
C SER A 329 18.15 9.75 -7.48
N ARG A 330 18.81 8.78 -6.83
CA ARG A 330 19.70 8.99 -5.67
C ARG A 330 21.19 8.86 -6.02
N GLY A 331 21.54 8.61 -7.28
CA GLY A 331 22.93 8.37 -7.73
C GLY A 331 23.52 7.01 -7.33
N GLU A 332 22.71 6.11 -6.75
CA GLU A 332 23.13 4.82 -6.18
C GLU A 332 23.26 3.69 -7.22
N HIS A 333 22.99 3.95 -8.49
CA HIS A 333 22.93 2.92 -9.52
C HIS A 333 24.26 2.77 -10.27
N GLN A 334 24.91 1.60 -10.08
CA GLN A 334 26.30 1.31 -10.49
C GLN A 334 26.64 1.53 -11.97
N HIS A 335 25.66 1.61 -12.87
CA HIS A 335 25.87 1.68 -14.33
C HIS A 335 25.12 2.83 -15.02
N VAL A 336 24.27 3.57 -14.31
CA VAL A 336 23.44 4.64 -14.91
C VAL A 336 23.34 5.80 -13.93
N GLN A 337 23.83 6.95 -14.38
CA GLN A 337 23.62 8.26 -13.75
C GLN A 337 22.74 9.10 -14.68
N VAL A 338 22.00 10.04 -14.12
CA VAL A 338 21.16 10.99 -14.87
C VAL A 338 22.06 12.01 -15.61
N LYS A 339 21.65 12.40 -16.81
CA LYS A 339 22.22 13.50 -17.59
C LYS A 339 21.17 14.60 -17.78
N ASN A 340 21.60 15.85 -17.90
CA ASN A 340 20.73 16.99 -18.25
C ASN A 340 20.07 16.84 -19.64
N SER A 341 20.56 15.93 -20.48
CA SER A 341 20.00 15.58 -21.79
C SER A 341 18.97 14.43 -21.75
N ASP A 342 18.73 13.81 -20.59
CA ASP A 342 17.78 12.71 -20.47
C ASP A 342 16.33 13.20 -20.51
N THR A 343 15.49 12.50 -21.28
CA THR A 343 14.02 12.58 -21.17
C THR A 343 13.50 11.35 -20.44
N ILE A 344 12.85 11.54 -19.28
CA ILE A 344 12.41 10.46 -18.39
C ILE A 344 10.88 10.40 -18.36
N ILE A 345 10.30 9.28 -18.79
CA ILE A 345 8.86 9.12 -19.01
C ILE A 345 8.28 8.15 -17.97
N PHE A 346 7.36 8.63 -17.14
CA PHE A 346 6.59 7.83 -16.19
C PHE A 346 5.32 7.29 -16.88
N SER A 347 5.43 6.16 -17.57
CA SER A 347 4.32 5.46 -18.24
C SER A 347 3.42 4.70 -17.23
N ALA A 348 3.17 5.30 -16.06
CA ALA A 348 2.40 4.77 -14.94
C ALA A 348 1.68 5.91 -14.19
N SER A 349 0.59 5.59 -13.50
CA SER A 349 0.06 6.43 -12.43
C SER A 349 0.57 5.94 -11.07
N PRO A 350 0.72 6.81 -10.05
CA PRO A 350 0.88 6.37 -8.67
C PRO A 350 -0.36 5.59 -8.21
N ILE A 351 -0.14 4.42 -7.61
CA ILE A 351 -1.14 3.69 -6.82
C ILE A 351 -1.38 4.49 -5.52
N PRO A 352 -2.60 4.52 -4.96
CA PRO A 352 -2.86 5.08 -3.63
C PRO A 352 -1.84 4.59 -2.58
N GLY A 353 -1.35 5.51 -1.74
CA GLY A 353 -0.22 5.29 -0.84
C GLY A 353 1.14 5.64 -1.45
N ASN A 354 1.44 5.22 -2.68
CA ASN A 354 2.76 5.42 -3.31
C ASN A 354 3.04 6.85 -3.81
N THR A 355 2.04 7.74 -3.81
CA THR A 355 2.12 9.11 -4.37
C THR A 355 3.34 9.89 -3.86
N ILE A 356 3.65 9.82 -2.56
CA ILE A 356 4.77 10.54 -1.95
C ILE A 356 6.11 9.99 -2.48
N SER A 357 6.26 8.67 -2.58
CA SER A 357 7.45 8.01 -3.12
C SER A 357 7.68 8.30 -4.60
N VAL A 358 6.62 8.39 -5.40
CA VAL A 358 6.70 8.79 -6.82
C VAL A 358 7.11 10.25 -6.97
N VAL A 359 6.46 11.18 -6.27
CA VAL A 359 6.78 12.63 -6.35
C VAL A 359 8.21 12.89 -5.88
N ASN A 360 8.63 12.34 -4.73
CA ASN A 360 10.02 12.42 -4.26
C ASN A 360 11.04 11.80 -5.23
N THR A 361 10.62 10.91 -6.14
CA THR A 361 11.49 10.36 -7.19
C THR A 361 11.56 11.30 -8.39
N ILE A 362 10.43 11.88 -8.81
CA ILE A 362 10.34 12.89 -9.88
C ILE A 362 11.15 14.14 -9.52
N ASP A 363 10.97 14.69 -8.32
CA ASP A 363 11.64 15.92 -7.88
C ASP A 363 13.17 15.76 -7.91
N ARG A 364 13.69 14.62 -7.42
CA ARG A 364 15.13 14.30 -7.49
C ARG A 364 15.64 14.21 -8.93
N LEU A 365 14.88 13.62 -9.85
CA LEU A 365 15.26 13.52 -11.27
C LEU A 365 15.26 14.90 -11.95
N MET A 366 14.34 15.79 -11.59
CA MET A 366 14.34 17.19 -12.03
C MET A 366 15.50 17.99 -11.43
N MET A 367 15.84 17.79 -10.14
CA MET A 367 17.00 18.40 -9.50
C MET A 367 18.34 17.94 -10.12
N LEU A 368 18.37 16.72 -10.68
CA LEU A 368 19.47 16.21 -11.50
C LEU A 368 19.45 16.70 -12.96
N GLY A 369 18.57 17.65 -13.29
CA GLY A 369 18.54 18.35 -14.58
C GLY A 369 17.80 17.65 -15.71
N ALA A 370 17.15 16.50 -15.47
CA ALA A 370 16.46 15.75 -16.53
C ALA A 370 15.05 16.29 -16.83
N LYS A 371 14.63 16.12 -18.09
CA LYS A 371 13.26 16.43 -18.54
C LYS A 371 12.32 15.30 -18.15
N VAL A 372 11.58 15.45 -17.05
CA VAL A 372 10.63 14.43 -16.57
C VAL A 372 9.23 14.67 -17.14
N VAL A 373 8.64 13.62 -17.74
CA VAL A 373 7.30 13.59 -18.33
C VAL A 373 6.42 12.63 -17.52
N TYR A 374 5.34 13.13 -16.93
CA TYR A 374 4.54 12.39 -15.95
C TYR A 374 3.12 12.97 -15.81
N GLY A 375 2.20 12.19 -15.24
CA GLY A 375 0.86 12.64 -14.90
C GLY A 375 -0.20 12.42 -15.99
N LYS A 376 -1.48 12.53 -15.61
CA LYS A 376 -2.63 12.15 -16.44
C LYS A 376 -2.80 13.00 -17.71
N GLY A 377 -2.31 14.24 -17.73
CA GLY A 377 -2.46 15.17 -18.85
C GLY A 377 -1.61 14.82 -20.08
N GLU A 378 -0.48 14.14 -19.90
CA GLU A 378 0.46 13.84 -20.99
C GLU A 378 -0.04 12.73 -21.94
N GLY A 379 -1.05 11.95 -21.53
CA GLY A 379 -1.59 10.83 -22.32
C GLY A 379 -0.68 9.59 -22.39
N ILE A 380 0.43 9.56 -21.66
CA ILE A 380 1.41 8.46 -21.63
C ILE A 380 0.95 7.23 -20.84
N HIS A 381 -0.20 7.28 -20.17
CA HIS A 381 -0.75 6.16 -19.42
C HIS A 381 -2.28 6.18 -19.34
N VAL A 382 -2.87 5.00 -19.57
CA VAL A 382 -4.24 4.66 -19.21
C VAL A 382 -4.26 3.50 -18.20
N SER A 383 -5.34 3.41 -17.42
CA SER A 383 -5.57 2.40 -16.39
C SER A 383 -5.85 1.00 -16.99
N GLY A 384 -5.75 -0.04 -16.14
CA GLY A 384 -6.24 -1.39 -16.44
C GLY A 384 -7.73 -1.60 -16.11
N HIS A 385 -8.31 -0.74 -15.27
CA HIS A 385 -9.67 -0.91 -14.73
C HIS A 385 -10.67 0.03 -15.44
N GLY A 386 -11.89 -0.46 -15.66
CA GLY A 386 -12.97 0.21 -16.37
C GLY A 386 -13.51 1.44 -15.65
N PHE A 387 -14.12 2.38 -16.39
CA PHE A 387 -14.78 3.56 -15.83
C PHE A 387 -16.29 3.29 -15.69
N GLN A 388 -17.10 4.26 -15.27
CA GLN A 388 -18.53 4.05 -14.98
C GLN A 388 -19.34 3.44 -16.15
N GLU A 389 -19.03 3.77 -17.41
CA GLU A 389 -19.74 3.15 -18.54
C GLU A 389 -19.24 1.72 -18.84
N ASP A 390 -17.98 1.37 -18.53
CA ASP A 390 -17.50 -0.01 -18.54
C ASP A 390 -18.26 -0.86 -17.51
N HIS A 391 -18.40 -0.36 -16.27
CA HIS A 391 -19.14 -1.06 -15.21
C HIS A 391 -20.62 -1.25 -15.60
N LYS A 392 -21.25 -0.24 -16.22
CA LYS A 392 -22.62 -0.37 -16.74
C LYS A 392 -22.72 -1.38 -17.88
N LEU A 393 -21.73 -1.46 -18.76
CA LEU A 393 -21.69 -2.47 -19.82
C LEU A 393 -21.58 -3.89 -19.23
N MET A 394 -20.73 -4.09 -18.22
CA MET A 394 -20.66 -5.36 -17.48
C MET A 394 -22.01 -5.75 -16.85
N LEU A 395 -22.67 -4.81 -16.17
CA LEU A 395 -23.99 -5.01 -15.56
C LEU A 395 -25.07 -5.33 -16.62
N ALA A 396 -25.07 -4.62 -17.75
CA ALA A 396 -26.03 -4.85 -18.85
C ALA A 396 -25.83 -6.19 -19.56
N LEU A 397 -24.58 -6.66 -19.69
CA LEU A 397 -24.25 -7.96 -20.28
C LEU A 397 -24.59 -9.13 -19.34
N THR A 398 -24.36 -8.97 -18.04
CA THR A 398 -24.51 -10.06 -17.05
C THR A 398 -25.88 -10.14 -16.38
N LYS A 399 -26.67 -9.05 -16.36
CA LYS A 399 -28.05 -8.99 -15.84
C LYS A 399 -28.25 -9.68 -14.46
N PRO A 400 -27.39 -9.42 -13.45
CA PRO A 400 -27.31 -10.28 -12.27
C PRO A 400 -28.46 -10.03 -11.27
N LYS A 401 -28.96 -11.09 -10.64
CA LYS A 401 -30.01 -11.03 -9.61
C LYS A 401 -29.52 -10.33 -8.33
N PHE A 402 -28.28 -10.61 -7.93
CA PHE A 402 -27.59 -10.00 -6.78
C PHE A 402 -26.25 -9.38 -7.20
N PHE A 403 -25.75 -8.40 -6.45
CA PHE A 403 -24.50 -7.71 -6.79
C PHE A 403 -23.60 -7.46 -5.57
N VAL A 404 -22.30 -7.66 -5.75
CA VAL A 404 -21.27 -7.39 -4.74
C VAL A 404 -20.12 -6.62 -5.39
N PRO A 405 -19.92 -5.32 -5.10
CA PRO A 405 -18.73 -4.62 -5.53
C PRO A 405 -17.52 -5.13 -4.73
N VAL A 406 -16.44 -5.48 -5.44
CA VAL A 406 -15.14 -5.90 -4.89
C VAL A 406 -14.01 -5.07 -5.49
N HIS A 407 -12.76 -5.31 -5.08
CA HIS A 407 -11.56 -4.61 -5.56
C HIS A 407 -11.69 -3.08 -5.46
N GLY A 408 -11.60 -2.54 -4.23
CA GLY A 408 -11.65 -1.10 -4.04
C GLY A 408 -11.81 -0.59 -2.61
N GLU A 409 -11.37 0.65 -2.39
CA GLU A 409 -11.64 1.45 -1.19
C GLU A 409 -13.16 1.62 -0.96
N HIS A 410 -13.58 1.83 0.30
CA HIS A 410 -15.01 1.92 0.66
C HIS A 410 -15.81 2.91 -0.22
N ARG A 411 -15.23 4.08 -0.56
CA ARG A 411 -15.82 5.07 -1.47
C ARG A 411 -16.14 4.51 -2.88
N MET A 412 -15.25 3.66 -3.40
CA MET A 412 -15.38 3.01 -4.71
C MET A 412 -16.53 2.02 -4.70
N LEU A 413 -16.61 1.16 -3.68
CA LEU A 413 -17.67 0.16 -3.52
C LEU A 413 -19.06 0.84 -3.39
N ILE A 414 -19.13 1.96 -2.67
CA ILE A 414 -20.34 2.79 -2.54
C ILE A 414 -20.73 3.47 -3.86
N CYS A 415 -19.76 3.88 -4.69
CA CYS A 415 -20.07 4.41 -6.03
C CYS A 415 -20.52 3.32 -7.00
N HIS A 416 -19.90 2.14 -6.98
CA HIS A 416 -20.28 1.03 -7.85
C HIS A 416 -21.67 0.46 -7.50
N SER A 417 -22.00 0.31 -6.21
CA SER A 417 -23.35 -0.08 -5.77
C SER A 417 -24.42 0.95 -6.14
N LYS A 418 -24.11 2.25 -6.20
CA LYS A 418 -25.01 3.29 -6.73
C LYS A 418 -25.19 3.15 -8.26
N THR A 419 -24.13 2.78 -8.99
CA THR A 419 -24.21 2.47 -10.42
C THR A 419 -25.14 1.27 -10.66
N ALA A 420 -24.99 0.18 -9.89
CA ALA A 420 -25.89 -0.98 -9.94
C ALA A 420 -27.36 -0.63 -9.64
N GLN A 421 -27.62 0.20 -8.61
CA GLN A 421 -28.96 0.71 -8.31
C GLN A 421 -29.54 1.55 -9.46
N SER A 422 -28.73 2.39 -10.09
CA SER A 422 -29.17 3.20 -11.25
C SER A 422 -29.52 2.36 -12.48
N MET A 423 -29.12 1.09 -12.51
CA MET A 423 -29.47 0.12 -13.55
C MET A 423 -30.60 -0.84 -13.15
N GLY A 424 -31.23 -0.63 -11.99
CA GLY A 424 -32.42 -1.37 -11.55
C GLY A 424 -32.17 -2.54 -10.61
N ILE A 425 -30.93 -2.76 -10.13
CA ILE A 425 -30.67 -3.74 -9.06
C ILE A 425 -31.15 -3.13 -7.73
N ALA A 426 -32.12 -3.78 -7.08
CA ALA A 426 -32.69 -3.34 -5.81
C ALA A 426 -31.63 -3.24 -4.70
N SER A 427 -31.74 -2.30 -3.76
CA SER A 427 -30.65 -2.03 -2.80
C SER A 427 -30.47 -3.16 -1.78
N GLU A 428 -31.55 -3.87 -1.47
CA GLU A 428 -31.57 -5.12 -0.70
C GLU A 428 -30.85 -6.29 -1.38
N ASN A 429 -30.66 -6.25 -2.71
CA ASN A 429 -29.95 -7.26 -3.48
C ASN A 429 -28.44 -6.97 -3.58
N ILE A 430 -27.93 -5.95 -2.87
CA ILE A 430 -26.54 -5.50 -2.92
C ILE A 430 -25.91 -5.55 -1.54
N LEU A 431 -24.75 -6.21 -1.43
CA LEU A 431 -23.96 -6.20 -0.18
C LEU A 431 -22.66 -5.40 -0.34
N ILE A 432 -22.46 -4.44 0.56
CA ILE A 432 -21.14 -3.87 0.87
C ILE A 432 -20.53 -4.71 1.99
N LEU A 433 -19.30 -5.16 1.79
CA LEU A 433 -18.61 -6.13 2.65
C LEU A 433 -17.33 -5.55 3.22
N ASP A 434 -16.96 -6.01 4.42
CA ASP A 434 -15.62 -5.91 4.97
C ASP A 434 -14.83 -7.20 4.68
N ASN A 435 -13.49 -7.15 4.74
CA ASN A 435 -12.67 -8.37 4.66
C ASN A 435 -13.02 -9.32 5.82
N GLY A 436 -13.35 -10.58 5.49
CA GLY A 436 -13.82 -11.60 6.45
C GLY A 436 -15.33 -11.76 6.50
N ASP A 437 -16.12 -10.84 5.92
CA ASP A 437 -17.56 -11.06 5.79
C ASP A 437 -17.87 -12.24 4.87
N VAL A 438 -18.94 -12.95 5.22
CA VAL A 438 -19.43 -14.12 4.48
C VAL A 438 -20.69 -13.72 3.74
N VAL A 439 -20.64 -13.70 2.41
CA VAL A 439 -21.86 -13.71 1.59
C VAL A 439 -22.45 -15.12 1.67
N GLN A 440 -23.71 -15.24 2.06
CA GLN A 440 -24.51 -16.45 1.89
C GLN A 440 -25.43 -16.25 0.67
N LEU A 441 -25.35 -17.16 -0.29
CA LEU A 441 -26.19 -17.21 -1.48
C LEU A 441 -27.02 -18.50 -1.50
N SER A 442 -28.33 -18.36 -1.60
CA SER A 442 -29.22 -19.41 -2.10
C SER A 442 -29.63 -19.08 -3.55
N ALA A 443 -30.49 -19.87 -4.17
CA ALA A 443 -31.06 -19.52 -5.48
C ALA A 443 -31.91 -18.23 -5.43
N ASP A 444 -32.46 -17.87 -4.27
CA ASP A 444 -33.47 -16.81 -4.12
C ASP A 444 -33.14 -15.74 -3.07
N SER A 445 -32.00 -15.83 -2.39
CA SER A 445 -31.58 -14.85 -1.38
C SER A 445 -30.07 -14.62 -1.35
N ILE A 446 -29.70 -13.38 -1.02
CA ILE A 446 -28.36 -12.98 -0.60
C ILE A 446 -28.43 -12.44 0.83
N SER A 447 -27.46 -12.77 1.69
CA SER A 447 -27.35 -12.22 3.05
C SER A 447 -25.90 -12.20 3.54
N LYS A 448 -25.61 -11.39 4.58
CA LYS A 448 -24.39 -11.57 5.38
C LYS A 448 -24.61 -12.73 6.35
N GLY A 449 -23.70 -13.69 6.34
CA GLY A 449 -23.59 -14.76 7.34
C GLY A 449 -22.60 -14.41 8.46
N ASP A 450 -22.29 -15.40 9.30
CA ASP A 450 -21.29 -15.28 10.36
C ASP A 450 -19.89 -15.01 9.76
N SER A 451 -19.33 -13.81 9.97
CA SER A 451 -18.00 -13.42 9.46
C SER A 451 -16.87 -14.29 10.03
N VAL A 452 -15.84 -14.55 9.23
CA VAL A 452 -14.66 -15.34 9.62
C VAL A 452 -13.51 -14.45 10.12
N LYS A 453 -12.48 -15.04 10.74
CA LYS A 453 -11.24 -14.34 11.08
C LYS A 453 -10.52 -13.93 9.79
N ALA A 454 -10.47 -12.62 9.53
CA ALA A 454 -9.65 -11.96 8.53
C ALA A 454 -8.85 -10.82 9.17
N GLY A 455 -7.95 -10.22 8.40
CA GLY A 455 -6.97 -9.25 8.89
C GLY A 455 -5.75 -9.18 7.96
N ILE A 456 -4.59 -8.81 8.51
CA ILE A 456 -3.34 -8.76 7.76
C ILE A 456 -2.22 -9.57 8.40
N GLU A 457 -1.43 -10.24 7.57
CA GLU A 457 -0.13 -10.79 7.93
C GLU A 457 0.96 -9.89 7.33
N LEU A 458 1.83 -9.36 8.20
CA LEU A 458 2.94 -8.50 7.83
C LEU A 458 4.20 -9.35 7.68
N LEU A 459 4.89 -9.27 6.55
CA LEU A 459 6.10 -10.07 6.30
C LEU A 459 7.36 -9.20 6.30
N ASP A 460 8.35 -9.61 7.08
CA ASP A 460 9.66 -8.94 7.20
C ASP A 460 10.53 -9.17 5.95
N ALA A 461 11.60 -8.38 5.79
CA ALA A 461 12.63 -8.52 4.74
C ALA A 461 13.23 -9.94 4.66
N SER A 462 13.24 -10.67 5.78
CA SER A 462 13.63 -12.10 5.84
C SER A 462 12.75 -13.05 5.02
N ARG A 463 11.59 -12.61 4.51
CA ARG A 463 10.56 -13.39 3.76
C ARG A 463 10.01 -14.64 4.48
N ASN A 464 10.37 -14.85 5.74
CA ASN A 464 10.00 -16.02 6.56
C ASN A 464 9.44 -15.64 7.94
N GLY A 465 9.72 -14.45 8.46
CA GLY A 465 9.16 -13.97 9.74
C GLY A 465 7.89 -13.12 9.53
N ILE A 466 6.81 -13.47 10.24
CA ILE A 466 5.64 -12.61 10.39
C ILE A 466 5.96 -11.55 11.47
N VAL A 467 5.74 -10.28 11.14
CA VAL A 467 5.88 -9.15 12.08
C VAL A 467 4.57 -9.01 12.85
N ASP A 468 4.59 -9.29 14.14
CA ASP A 468 3.42 -9.09 15.01
C ASP A 468 3.08 -7.59 15.15
N ALA A 469 1.80 -7.28 15.35
CA ALA A 469 1.32 -5.91 15.51
C ALA A 469 1.99 -5.16 16.68
N ARG A 470 2.36 -5.88 17.76
CA ARG A 470 3.15 -5.33 18.86
C ARG A 470 4.56 -4.95 18.41
N VAL A 471 5.23 -5.81 17.65
CA VAL A 471 6.58 -5.54 17.13
C VAL A 471 6.56 -4.35 16.17
N LEU A 472 5.52 -4.22 15.34
CA LEU A 472 5.35 -3.03 14.52
C LEU A 472 5.14 -1.77 15.38
N LYS A 473 4.30 -1.82 16.42
CA LYS A 473 4.10 -0.68 17.33
C LYS A 473 5.38 -0.29 18.08
N GLU A 474 6.18 -1.26 18.51
CA GLU A 474 7.49 -1.01 19.13
C GLU A 474 8.45 -0.35 18.12
N ARG A 475 8.44 -0.77 16.84
CA ARG A 475 9.21 -0.11 15.76
C ARG A 475 8.73 1.33 15.48
N GLN A 476 7.42 1.60 15.56
CA GLN A 476 6.84 2.94 15.38
C GLN A 476 7.25 3.87 16.53
N GLN A 477 7.07 3.45 17.78
CA GLN A 477 7.48 4.23 18.96
C GLN A 477 9.00 4.54 18.97
N LEU A 478 9.82 3.60 18.51
CA LEU A 478 11.27 3.79 18.32
C LEU A 478 11.63 4.79 17.22
N ALA A 479 10.76 5.01 16.24
CA ALA A 479 10.96 5.96 15.14
C ALA A 479 10.37 7.35 15.44
N GLU A 480 9.28 7.42 16.20
CA GLU A 480 8.57 8.65 16.56
C GLU A 480 9.19 9.36 17.78
N ASP A 481 9.39 8.63 18.89
CA ASP A 481 9.88 9.19 20.16
C ASP A 481 11.30 8.72 20.54
N GLY A 482 11.74 7.56 20.01
CA GLY A 482 13.04 6.95 20.32
C GLY A 482 13.03 6.06 21.57
N VAL A 483 14.22 5.85 22.16
CA VAL A 483 14.46 4.98 23.32
C VAL A 483 15.33 5.63 24.38
N VAL A 484 14.96 5.37 25.64
CA VAL A 484 15.67 5.75 26.86
C VAL A 484 16.01 4.48 27.63
N THR A 485 17.28 4.11 27.66
CA THR A 485 17.76 3.00 28.51
C THR A 485 18.28 3.54 29.83
N VAL A 486 17.77 3.02 30.93
CA VAL A 486 18.24 3.29 32.30
C VAL A 486 18.92 2.06 32.84
N LEU A 487 20.13 2.19 33.39
CA LEU A 487 20.79 1.17 34.20
C LEU A 487 20.98 1.70 35.63
N ALA A 488 20.37 1.02 36.60
CA ALA A 488 20.43 1.39 38.02
C ALA A 488 20.97 0.22 38.87
N ALA A 489 21.93 0.48 39.74
CA ALA A 489 22.42 -0.51 40.70
C ALA A 489 21.75 -0.28 42.06
N ILE A 490 21.03 -1.29 42.57
CA ILE A 490 20.18 -1.16 43.77
C ILE A 490 20.40 -2.39 44.67
N SER A 491 20.62 -2.19 45.97
CA SER A 491 20.81 -3.30 46.92
C SER A 491 19.51 -3.99 47.31
N THR A 492 19.60 -5.21 47.84
CA THR A 492 18.48 -5.91 48.49
C THR A 492 17.93 -5.21 49.74
N ASP A 493 18.53 -4.11 50.19
CA ASP A 493 18.07 -3.30 51.32
C ASP A 493 17.19 -2.12 50.89
N GLY A 494 17.13 -1.83 49.58
CA GLY A 494 16.33 -0.74 49.01
C GLY A 494 17.09 0.58 48.84
N VAL A 495 18.43 0.54 48.79
CA VAL A 495 19.26 1.72 48.49
C VAL A 495 19.93 1.60 47.13
N MET A 496 19.99 2.71 46.40
CA MET A 496 20.81 2.83 45.19
C MET A 496 22.29 2.82 45.59
N VAL A 497 23.13 2.07 44.88
CA VAL A 497 24.57 1.86 45.23
C VAL A 497 25.56 2.44 44.21
N ALA A 498 25.05 2.92 43.06
CA ALA A 498 25.81 3.69 42.08
C ALA A 498 24.86 4.66 41.34
N PRO A 499 25.34 5.79 40.78
CA PRO A 499 24.50 6.70 40.02
C PRO A 499 23.89 5.99 38.80
N PRO A 500 22.62 6.29 38.46
CA PRO A 500 21.96 5.65 37.34
C PRO A 500 22.57 6.14 36.03
N ARG A 501 22.83 5.22 35.10
CA ARG A 501 23.30 5.55 33.75
C ARG A 501 22.12 5.64 32.80
N VAL A 502 21.90 6.81 32.21
CA VAL A 502 20.88 7.03 31.18
C VAL A 502 21.54 7.10 29.80
N ASN A 503 20.98 6.41 28.82
CA ASN A 503 21.38 6.43 27.43
C ASN A 503 20.18 6.80 26.55
N LEU A 504 20.36 7.77 25.66
CA LEU A 504 19.30 8.33 24.81
C LEU A 504 19.61 8.04 23.34
N ARG A 505 18.65 7.49 22.59
CA ARG A 505 18.76 7.28 21.12
C ARG A 505 17.43 7.63 20.45
N GLY A 506 17.46 8.44 19.40
CA GLY A 506 16.25 8.92 18.70
C GLY A 506 15.44 10.01 19.43
N VAL A 507 15.62 10.14 20.76
CA VAL A 507 14.92 11.13 21.59
C VAL A 507 15.25 12.58 21.21
N VAL A 508 14.27 13.47 21.36
CA VAL A 508 14.36 14.92 21.08
C VAL A 508 15.65 15.58 21.58
N THR A 509 16.24 16.44 20.74
CA THR A 509 17.54 17.11 20.99
C THR A 509 17.58 18.00 22.24
N ALA A 510 16.42 18.38 22.78
CA ALA A 510 16.30 19.13 24.03
C ALA A 510 16.49 18.27 25.31
N ALA A 511 16.57 16.95 25.18
CA ALA A 511 16.83 16.03 26.29
C ALA A 511 18.32 16.00 26.63
N ASP A 512 18.79 16.97 27.41
CA ASP A 512 20.14 16.95 28.01
C ASP A 512 20.35 15.66 28.84
N PRO A 513 21.37 14.84 28.53
CA PRO A 513 21.69 13.64 29.30
C PRO A 513 21.93 13.89 30.79
N ARG A 514 22.42 15.07 31.20
CA ARG A 514 22.60 15.39 32.64
C ARG A 514 21.25 15.60 33.31
N LYS A 515 20.38 16.44 32.72
CA LYS A 515 18.99 16.63 33.16
C LYS A 515 18.22 15.30 33.24
N MET A 516 18.41 14.40 32.26
CA MET A 516 17.80 13.07 32.25
C MET A 516 18.34 12.13 33.34
N SER A 517 19.65 12.15 33.62
CA SER A 517 20.24 11.42 34.75
C SER A 517 19.72 11.95 36.09
N LEU A 518 19.67 13.27 36.28
CA LEU A 518 19.13 13.91 37.48
C LEU A 518 17.64 13.57 37.72
N TRP A 519 16.84 13.53 36.66
CA TRP A 519 15.44 13.10 36.72
C TRP A 519 15.30 11.62 37.09
N THR A 520 16.14 10.76 36.51
CA THR A 520 16.19 9.32 36.81
C THR A 520 16.64 9.04 38.25
N GLU A 521 17.66 9.75 38.73
CA GLU A 521 18.15 9.68 40.11
C GLU A 521 17.05 10.06 41.11
N ARG A 522 16.37 11.19 40.87
CA ARG A 522 15.25 11.66 41.72
C ARG A 522 14.04 10.71 41.67
N GLU A 523 13.71 10.12 40.52
CA GLU A 523 12.59 9.17 40.41
C GLU A 523 12.91 7.82 41.10
N ILE A 524 14.12 7.28 40.93
CA ILE A 524 14.54 6.04 41.59
C ILE A 524 14.54 6.23 43.11
N SER A 525 15.15 7.30 43.63
CA SER A 525 15.13 7.59 45.07
C SER A 525 13.69 7.74 45.59
N TRP A 526 12.82 8.45 44.87
CA TRP A 526 11.41 8.58 45.26
C TRP A 526 10.68 7.23 45.32
N VAL A 527 10.84 6.37 44.31
CA VAL A 527 10.21 5.02 44.29
C VAL A 527 10.76 4.15 45.43
N LEU A 528 12.06 4.20 45.72
CA LEU A 528 12.66 3.47 46.83
C LEU A 528 12.10 3.96 48.19
N GLU A 529 12.21 5.26 48.48
CA GLU A 529 11.72 5.86 49.73
C GLU A 529 10.23 5.60 49.99
N ASN A 530 9.40 5.76 48.96
CA ASN A 530 7.94 5.79 49.13
C ASN A 530 7.26 4.43 48.85
N ARG A 531 7.94 3.50 48.16
CA ARG A 531 7.33 2.23 47.71
C ARG A 531 8.18 0.97 47.91
N TRP A 532 9.42 1.03 48.39
CA TRP A 532 10.26 -0.19 48.56
C TRP A 532 9.56 -1.35 49.29
N LYS A 533 8.76 -1.04 50.33
CA LYS A 533 7.95 -2.01 51.11
C LYS A 533 6.85 -2.73 50.31
N GLN A 534 6.57 -2.30 49.08
CA GLN A 534 5.62 -2.94 48.16
C GLN A 534 6.32 -4.02 47.30
N PHE A 535 7.63 -3.88 47.07
CA PHE A 535 8.43 -4.80 46.24
C PHE A 535 9.26 -5.79 47.08
N SER A 536 9.72 -5.37 48.25
CA SER A 536 10.52 -6.21 49.16
C SER A 536 9.63 -6.98 50.16
N ARG A 537 9.76 -8.31 50.16
CA ARG A 537 9.13 -9.22 51.12
C ARG A 537 10.18 -9.84 52.02
N GLN A 538 10.03 -9.68 53.33
CA GLN A 538 10.78 -10.48 54.29
C GLN A 538 10.21 -11.89 54.35
N THR A 539 11.08 -12.89 54.19
CA THR A 539 10.81 -14.30 54.49
C THR A 539 11.73 -14.73 55.63
N ASP A 540 11.19 -15.48 56.59
CA ASP A 540 11.91 -15.78 57.83
C ASP A 540 13.24 -16.51 57.56
N GLY A 541 14.35 -15.86 57.94
CA GLY A 541 15.70 -16.42 57.87
C GLY A 541 16.37 -16.44 56.49
N LYS A 542 15.86 -15.73 55.47
CA LYS A 542 16.50 -15.63 54.14
C LYS A 542 16.65 -14.18 53.66
N THR A 543 17.50 -13.99 52.65
CA THR A 543 17.61 -12.73 51.89
C THR A 543 16.23 -12.30 51.39
N PRO A 544 15.87 -11.01 51.50
CA PRO A 544 14.53 -10.55 51.15
C PRO A 544 14.24 -10.79 49.67
N GLU A 545 13.02 -11.25 49.38
CA GLU A 545 12.56 -11.45 48.02
C GLU A 545 12.08 -10.11 47.46
N VAL A 546 12.65 -9.67 46.33
CA VAL A 546 12.38 -8.35 45.75
C VAL A 546 11.76 -8.49 44.37
N ASP A 547 10.58 -7.90 44.16
CA ASP A 547 9.98 -7.73 42.84
C ASP A 547 10.70 -6.64 42.03
N TRP A 548 11.82 -7.03 41.42
CA TRP A 548 12.60 -6.17 40.54
C TRP A 548 11.81 -5.70 39.30
N MET A 549 10.83 -6.48 38.82
CA MET A 549 10.00 -6.10 37.67
C MET A 549 8.96 -5.04 38.04
N GLY A 550 8.35 -5.14 39.22
CA GLY A 550 7.49 -4.11 39.79
C GLY A 550 8.23 -2.80 40.03
N LEU A 551 9.46 -2.88 40.56
CA LEU A 551 10.34 -1.72 40.76
C LEU A 551 10.71 -1.04 39.42
N GLN A 552 11.14 -1.81 38.43
CA GLN A 552 11.44 -1.31 37.08
C GLN A 552 10.24 -0.57 36.48
N ARG A 553 9.05 -1.18 36.54
CA ARG A 553 7.82 -0.62 35.97
C ARG A 553 7.37 0.68 36.62
N GLU A 554 7.50 0.85 37.94
CA GLU A 554 7.16 2.13 38.59
C GLU A 554 8.16 3.23 38.24
N VAL A 555 9.46 2.92 38.11
CA VAL A 555 10.47 3.88 37.62
C VAL A 555 10.17 4.30 36.16
N GLU A 556 9.81 3.35 35.30
CA GLU A 556 9.39 3.62 33.90
C GLU A 556 8.12 4.48 33.85
N VAL A 557 7.11 4.19 34.68
CA VAL A 557 5.87 4.97 34.77
C VAL A 557 6.12 6.39 35.30
N GLY A 558 6.99 6.54 36.30
CA GLY A 558 7.41 7.84 36.83
C GLY A 558 8.13 8.70 35.79
N LEU A 559 9.16 8.13 35.15
CA LEU A 559 9.90 8.78 34.07
C LEU A 559 9.01 9.12 32.87
N GLY A 560 8.15 8.21 32.41
CA GLY A 560 7.24 8.45 31.29
C GLY A 560 6.27 9.60 31.55
N ARG A 561 5.71 9.69 32.77
CA ARG A 561 4.87 10.83 33.20
C ARG A 561 5.65 12.15 33.19
N ARG A 562 6.94 12.11 33.51
CA ARG A 562 7.82 13.30 33.49
C ARG A 562 8.18 13.70 32.07
N MET A 563 8.59 12.77 31.21
CA MET A 563 8.93 13.07 29.81
C MET A 563 7.73 13.60 29.02
N ARG A 564 6.54 13.00 29.19
CA ARG A 564 5.28 13.52 28.60
C ARG A 564 4.96 14.95 29.05
N ARG A 565 5.28 15.34 30.29
CA ARG A 565 5.03 16.69 30.82
C ARG A 565 6.07 17.71 30.36
N GLU A 566 7.35 17.36 30.47
CA GLU A 566 8.48 18.29 30.35
C GLU A 566 9.06 18.36 28.92
N LEU A 567 8.85 17.32 28.11
CA LEU A 567 9.42 17.16 26.77
C LEU A 567 8.37 16.80 25.69
N GLN A 568 7.12 16.51 26.08
CA GLN A 568 6.01 16.14 25.19
C GLN A 568 6.24 14.91 24.31
N VAL A 569 7.06 13.96 24.78
CA VAL A 569 7.41 12.70 24.11
C VAL A 569 7.08 11.47 24.96
N GLU A 570 6.87 10.32 24.31
CA GLU A 570 6.60 9.02 24.94
C GLU A 570 7.58 7.91 24.49
N PRO A 571 8.91 8.09 24.67
CA PRO A 571 9.90 7.13 24.20
C PRO A 571 9.77 5.77 24.87
N LEU A 572 10.28 4.74 24.20
CA LEU A 572 10.43 3.42 24.80
C LEU A 572 11.40 3.53 25.98
N LEU A 573 10.87 3.40 27.19
CA LEU A 573 11.65 3.36 28.43
C LEU A 573 12.01 1.90 28.74
N LEU A 574 13.30 1.65 29.01
CA LEU A 574 13.82 0.34 29.38
C LEU A 574 14.66 0.49 30.65
N CYS A 575 14.08 0.14 31.79
CA CYS A 575 14.75 0.18 33.09
C CYS A 575 15.39 -1.17 33.42
N LEU A 576 16.71 -1.21 33.47
CA LEU A 576 17.51 -2.36 33.89
C LEU A 576 18.01 -2.11 35.29
N VAL A 577 17.47 -2.86 36.27
CA VAL A 577 18.01 -2.87 37.64
C VAL A 577 19.02 -4.00 37.77
N GLN A 578 20.22 -3.66 38.22
CA GLN A 578 21.28 -4.59 38.62
C GLN A 578 21.22 -4.77 40.15
N PRO A 579 20.82 -5.93 40.67
CA PRO A 579 20.81 -6.19 42.11
C PRO A 579 22.22 -6.18 42.70
N ALA A 580 22.38 -5.52 43.84
CA ALA A 580 23.57 -5.59 44.68
C ALA A 580 23.28 -6.31 46.01
N PRO A 581 24.28 -6.94 46.66
CA PRO A 581 24.10 -7.55 47.98
C PRO A 581 23.68 -6.53 49.04
N GLY A 582 22.94 -7.00 50.05
CA GLY A 582 22.68 -6.22 51.25
C GLY A 582 23.97 -5.84 51.99
N GLY A 583 23.98 -4.68 52.63
CA GLY A 583 25.18 -4.08 53.24
C GLY A 583 26.12 -3.39 52.25
N THR A 584 25.82 -3.38 50.94
CA THR A 584 26.56 -2.55 49.96
C THR A 584 26.35 -1.06 50.30
N PRO A 585 27.41 -0.23 50.38
CA PRO A 585 27.26 1.19 50.71
C PRO A 585 26.30 1.94 49.77
N ALA A 586 25.40 2.71 50.36
CA ALA A 586 24.49 3.57 49.62
C ALA A 586 25.25 4.67 48.86
N TYR A 587 24.87 4.89 47.60
CA TYR A 587 25.34 6.00 46.80
C TYR A 587 24.78 7.32 47.37
N LYS A 588 25.65 8.32 47.53
CA LYS A 588 25.27 9.68 47.91
C LYS A 588 25.05 10.48 46.63
N GLY A 589 23.84 10.97 46.44
CA GLY A 589 23.40 11.59 45.19
C GLY A 589 24.16 12.85 44.81
N MET A 590 24.10 13.19 43.52
CA MET A 590 24.32 14.57 43.07
C MET A 590 23.02 15.38 43.06
N ALA A 591 21.87 14.71 43.13
CA ALA A 591 20.55 15.33 43.11
C ALA A 591 20.28 16.31 44.28
N ASP A 592 21.01 16.18 45.39
CA ASP A 592 20.88 17.03 46.58
C ASP A 592 21.70 18.33 46.49
N ALA A 593 22.51 18.50 45.44
CA ALA A 593 23.46 19.61 45.30
C ALA A 593 22.95 20.83 44.49
N GLU A 594 21.80 20.72 43.82
CA GLU A 594 21.13 21.85 43.14
C GLU A 594 19.79 22.19 43.80
N PRO A 595 19.55 23.46 44.18
CA PRO A 595 18.32 23.88 44.85
C PRO A 595 17.10 23.76 43.94
N GLU A 596 15.94 23.42 44.51
CA GLU A 596 14.68 23.51 43.77
C GLU A 596 14.29 24.97 43.50
N ASP A 597 14.19 25.37 42.23
CA ASP A 597 13.44 26.57 41.86
C ASP A 597 11.93 26.33 42.04
N ARG A 598 11.43 26.67 43.22
CA ARG A 598 9.98 26.76 43.52
C ARG A 598 9.53 28.21 43.67
N SER A 599 9.73 29.02 42.63
CA SER A 599 9.22 30.40 42.53
C SER A 599 7.73 30.51 42.11
N VAL A 600 6.89 29.50 42.40
CA VAL A 600 5.43 29.57 42.17
C VAL A 600 4.74 30.32 43.32
N THR A 601 4.72 31.65 43.23
CA THR A 601 4.06 32.54 44.18
C THR A 601 2.56 32.29 44.25
N ARG A 602 2.10 31.58 45.29
CA ARG A 602 0.67 31.41 45.60
C ARG A 602 0.07 32.72 46.11
N ILE A 603 -0.40 33.57 45.20
CA ILE A 603 -1.29 34.68 45.55
C ILE A 603 -2.62 34.08 46.03
N ARG A 604 -2.89 34.17 47.33
CA ARG A 604 -4.25 34.04 47.89
C ARG A 604 -5.04 35.28 47.49
N GLY A 605 -5.94 35.13 46.52
CA GLY A 605 -7.03 36.08 46.30
C GLY A 605 -8.31 35.49 46.91
N ASP A 606 -8.92 36.20 47.86
CA ASP A 606 -10.26 35.87 48.33
C ASP A 606 -11.31 36.11 47.23
N ARG A 607 -12.45 35.44 47.36
CA ARG A 607 -13.62 35.73 46.54
C ARG A 607 -14.49 36.77 47.23
N ASP A 608 -14.83 37.84 46.52
CA ASP A 608 -16.17 38.43 46.62
C ASP A 608 -16.54 39.24 45.36
N LEU A 609 -17.81 39.65 45.27
CA LEU A 609 -18.46 40.07 44.02
C LEU A 609 -18.34 41.58 43.71
N ALA A 610 -18.18 41.96 42.44
CA ALA A 610 -18.87 43.11 41.85
C ALA A 610 -18.90 43.12 40.29
N SER A 611 -19.99 43.69 39.77
CA SER A 611 -20.52 43.82 38.41
C SER A 611 -19.72 44.56 37.31
N ASN A 612 -20.12 44.29 36.05
CA ASN A 612 -20.19 45.20 34.87
C ASN A 612 -18.92 45.64 34.11
N GLY A 613 -18.93 45.49 32.77
CA GLY A 613 -17.96 46.13 31.86
C GLY A 613 -17.95 45.63 30.40
N ARG A 614 -18.66 46.32 29.50
CA ARG A 614 -18.88 46.05 28.04
C ARG A 614 -17.70 45.44 27.23
N ARG A 615 -18.02 44.54 26.28
CA ARG A 615 -17.15 44.10 25.16
C ARG A 615 -17.44 44.87 23.86
N THR A 616 -16.39 45.13 23.07
CA THR A 616 -16.42 45.28 21.59
C THR A 616 -15.06 44.82 21.00
N PRO A 617 -14.96 44.44 19.71
CA PRO A 617 -13.96 43.46 19.24
C PRO A 617 -12.63 44.03 18.70
N ALA A 618 -11.68 43.12 18.46
CA ALA A 618 -10.30 43.39 18.02
C ALA A 618 -10.12 43.41 16.48
N ALA A 619 -8.95 43.89 16.03
CA ALA A 619 -8.50 43.92 14.65
C ALA A 619 -7.13 43.20 14.47
N ALA A 620 -6.69 43.06 13.21
CA ALA A 620 -5.64 42.14 12.77
C ALA A 620 -4.18 42.49 13.22
N PRO A 621 -3.27 41.50 13.28
CA PRO A 621 -1.87 41.69 13.72
C PRO A 621 -0.94 42.23 12.63
N VAL A 622 0.15 42.89 13.05
CA VAL A 622 1.22 43.41 12.19
C VAL A 622 2.49 42.55 12.31
N LYS A 623 3.21 42.38 11.20
CA LYS A 623 4.46 41.61 11.11
C LYS A 623 5.64 42.35 11.76
N VAL A 624 6.56 41.61 12.37
CA VAL A 624 7.91 42.08 12.74
C VAL A 624 8.92 41.44 11.79
N ALA A 625 9.90 42.20 11.30
CA ALA A 625 10.98 41.72 10.44
C ALA A 625 12.30 41.69 11.21
N ALA A 626 13.13 40.67 10.95
CA ALA A 626 14.50 40.59 11.45
C ALA A 626 15.48 41.24 10.47
N ALA A 627 16.49 41.93 10.98
CA ALA A 627 17.54 42.56 10.18
C ALA A 627 18.84 41.74 10.22
N VAL A 628 19.58 41.73 9.11
CA VAL A 628 20.97 41.28 9.05
C VAL A 628 21.78 42.40 8.40
N SER A 629 22.91 42.76 9.00
CA SER A 629 23.75 43.88 8.58
C SER A 629 24.74 43.48 7.48
N ALA A 630 25.07 44.44 6.61
CA ALA A 630 26.14 44.33 5.63
C ALA A 630 27.18 45.43 5.85
N THR A 631 28.46 45.06 5.85
CA THR A 631 29.58 46.00 5.96
C THR A 631 30.11 46.33 4.56
N SER A 632 30.35 47.60 4.27
CA SER A 632 30.79 48.06 2.95
C SER A 632 32.18 48.69 2.99
N THR A 633 32.92 48.53 1.89
CA THR A 633 34.07 49.37 1.56
C THR A 633 34.07 49.64 0.06
N THR A 634 34.35 50.87 -0.32
CA THR A 634 34.14 51.39 -1.68
C THR A 634 35.44 51.76 -2.38
N LYS A 635 35.43 51.80 -3.71
CA LYS A 635 36.19 52.78 -4.48
C LYS A 635 35.48 53.13 -5.80
N LYS A 636 35.67 54.37 -6.25
CA LYS A 636 35.07 54.98 -7.44
C LYS A 636 36.03 54.93 -8.64
N VAL A 637 35.48 55.19 -9.83
CA VAL A 637 35.94 56.05 -10.96
C VAL A 637 35.13 55.59 -12.19
N SER A 638 34.09 56.32 -12.62
CA SER A 638 34.07 57.39 -13.65
C SER A 638 34.35 56.85 -15.09
N GLU A 639 33.71 57.31 -16.18
CA GLU A 639 32.75 58.41 -16.39
C GLU A 639 31.93 58.28 -17.72
N GLN A 640 30.98 59.21 -17.95
CA GLN A 640 30.45 59.81 -19.22
C GLN A 640 30.78 59.19 -20.62
N ALA A 641 29.98 59.28 -21.71
CA ALA A 641 28.64 59.83 -22.03
C ALA A 641 28.28 59.41 -23.50
N ASN A 642 27.07 58.93 -23.87
CA ASN A 642 25.84 59.65 -24.32
C ASN A 642 25.67 59.81 -25.87
N VAL A 643 24.41 59.99 -26.34
CA VAL A 643 23.93 60.54 -27.65
C VAL A 643 23.73 59.61 -28.88
N LYS A 644 22.45 59.21 -29.13
CA LYS A 644 21.58 59.28 -30.37
C LYS A 644 22.11 58.78 -31.77
N THR A 645 21.33 58.61 -32.88
CA THR A 645 19.90 58.83 -33.27
C THR A 645 19.51 58.02 -34.54
N GLN A 646 18.21 57.63 -34.71
CA GLN A 646 17.43 57.47 -35.98
C GLN A 646 17.95 56.52 -37.11
N SER A 647 17.18 55.99 -38.10
CA SER A 647 15.76 56.09 -38.53
C SER A 647 15.33 54.88 -39.42
N GLU A 648 14.01 54.74 -39.68
CA GLU A 648 13.33 53.79 -40.60
C GLU A 648 13.27 54.34 -42.08
N PRO A 649 12.45 53.90 -43.08
CA PRO A 649 11.33 52.92 -43.11
C PRO A 649 11.14 52.06 -44.42
N ASP A 650 9.91 51.55 -44.59
CA ASP A 650 9.23 50.99 -45.79
C ASP A 650 9.64 49.58 -46.29
N SER A 651 8.74 48.68 -46.73
CA SER A 651 7.25 48.63 -46.76
C SER A 651 6.82 47.13 -46.98
N ALA A 652 5.58 46.65 -47.19
CA ALA A 652 4.29 47.25 -47.56
C ALA A 652 3.05 46.38 -47.11
N GLU A 653 1.98 46.38 -47.92
CA GLU A 653 0.60 45.89 -47.72
C GLU A 653 0.38 44.47 -48.36
N VAL A 654 -0.60 43.58 -48.04
CA VAL A 654 -2.02 43.67 -47.58
C VAL A 654 -2.95 44.12 -48.75
N PRO A 655 -4.19 43.62 -49.04
CA PRO A 655 -5.26 43.24 -48.09
C PRO A 655 -6.31 42.12 -48.44
N SER A 656 -7.20 41.89 -47.46
CA SER A 656 -8.68 41.69 -47.59
C SER A 656 -9.32 40.28 -47.51
N GLY A 657 -10.55 40.23 -46.96
CA GLY A 657 -11.41 39.03 -46.87
C GLY A 657 -12.33 38.98 -45.63
N ARG A 658 -13.55 39.54 -45.68
CA ARG A 658 -14.52 39.61 -44.56
C ARG A 658 -15.90 39.08 -44.97
N THR A 659 -16.41 37.98 -44.37
CA THR A 659 -17.84 37.64 -44.16
C THR A 659 -18.01 36.24 -43.50
N ARG A 660 -19.16 35.75 -43.00
CA ARG A 660 -20.24 36.28 -42.10
C ARG A 660 -21.36 35.20 -42.00
N ARG A 661 -21.60 34.62 -40.81
CA ARG A 661 -22.79 33.78 -40.41
C ARG A 661 -23.14 32.51 -41.22
N ARG A 662 -23.35 31.39 -40.51
CA ARG A 662 -24.69 30.74 -40.40
C ARG A 662 -24.78 29.75 -39.20
N ARG A 663 -26.01 29.33 -38.88
CA ARG A 663 -26.36 28.25 -37.93
C ARG A 663 -26.78 27.00 -38.72
N SER A 664 -26.54 25.81 -38.16
CA SER A 664 -27.37 24.57 -38.15
C SER A 664 -26.48 23.47 -37.51
N ALA A 665 -26.88 22.59 -36.58
CA ALA A 665 -28.14 21.90 -36.25
C ALA A 665 -28.23 20.48 -36.86
N VAL A 666 -28.13 19.49 -35.97
CA VAL A 666 -28.57 18.08 -36.04
C VAL A 666 -28.11 17.22 -37.22
N ALA A 667 -27.20 16.27 -36.91
CA ALA A 667 -27.32 14.85 -37.22
C ALA A 667 -26.72 14.08 -36.03
#